data_AF-A0A9W6QE02-F1
#
_entry.id   AF-A0A9W6QE02-F1
#
_cell.length_a   1.000
_cell.length_b   1.000
_cell.length_c   1.000
_cell.angle_alpha   90.00
_cell.angle_beta   90.00
_cell.angle_gamma   90.00
#
_symmetry.space_group_name_H-M   'P 1'
#
loop_
_entity.id
_entity.type
_entity.pdbx_description
1 polymer ?
#
loop_
_entity_poly.entity_id
_entity_poly.type
_entity_poly.pdbx_seq_one_letter_code
_entity_poly.pdbx_strand_id
1 'polypeptide(L)'
;MSITIRPYQEGDAHDIAELYNRHRDNPNPVAGGITGAELERELAERDTATFLVAVEDDRVVGTFGLFHSTGRRSARAGELIADMFFVAPAYRNGVITGRLFTEAVEWMMRCGCLVLRLTVNPANTVAFKLYRRVGCVSVGETVPGEDGNVELHNYIPLILRGVFHDLGPEAVAELGKLSSFGSVTRGRDGELQSDVRLVDGVRTVGYALVLGGFTLTADIDVDRGLLLGATLTDPDGATRPLRTAAAPYEVEEPVGGRPHRFGDDGLTAELDPAEGTLTVHAEGHHGPVFVSTWPSAEADRSAGWREGQARRLEVRPVEHGVEVSERTGGNLVTGTLTLHRGVLEQRFAYTTRPGRIFQTVGLRQGEFALTGPDGVERHPIGTGIGVRDTSEVVAAARTAPAGSALAWTDGTTRVALPAGHPVRLITTTLVERHLVPDADGTARLRTEFATGTAPAAPRAAVHGQPLDGQRKVTVKATAGGITGWTEAGTKVLRSPAPRTRAFGCNPRWRAGAWVTREHHRHSLATGLGWGVAATEWEQKHPLGLAAPQEGVSWEVTAPERTAEPVRIDVRAPGADEETVLWLTPDTPADTTVVIDTAGTRHELESGAFRQVWAAAASVRLSSGHWLHIAPADPADPVGTRELVLRTTSSGLLVGCASADPEAAWQLSVHPAPAI
;
A
#
# COMPACT_ATOMS: atom_id res chain seq x y z
N MET A 1 -16.09 36.66 8.77
CA MET A 1 -15.80 35.93 7.52
C MET A 1 -16.43 34.55 7.66
N SER A 2 -17.23 34.12 6.69
CA SER A 2 -18.04 32.90 6.80
C SER A 2 -17.53 31.82 5.85
N ILE A 3 -16.99 30.75 6.41
CA ILE A 3 -16.64 29.55 5.65
C ILE A 3 -17.91 28.77 5.32
N THR A 4 -18.08 28.47 4.04
CA THR A 4 -19.19 27.65 3.51
C THR A 4 -18.65 26.27 3.13
N ILE A 5 -19.37 25.22 3.51
CA ILE A 5 -19.10 23.85 3.04
C ILE A 5 -20.22 23.47 2.10
N ARG A 6 -19.86 22.96 0.93
CA ARG A 6 -20.81 22.57 -0.12
C ARG A 6 -20.26 21.38 -0.92
N PRO A 7 -21.12 20.66 -1.64
CA PRO A 7 -20.66 19.72 -2.67
C PRO A 7 -19.81 20.41 -3.75
N TYR A 8 -18.94 19.62 -4.35
CA TYR A 8 -18.17 19.95 -5.56
C TYR A 8 -19.10 20.41 -6.68
N GLN A 9 -18.62 21.39 -7.44
CA GLN A 9 -19.28 21.96 -8.61
C GLN A 9 -18.31 22.00 -9.78
N GLU A 10 -18.85 21.97 -11.00
CA GLU A 10 -18.06 22.18 -12.22
C GLU A 10 -17.25 23.49 -12.11
N GLY A 11 -15.93 23.38 -12.32
CA GLY A 11 -14.99 24.49 -12.16
C GLY A 11 -14.14 24.45 -10.88
N ASP A 12 -14.57 23.77 -9.82
CA ASP A 12 -13.78 23.68 -8.56
C ASP A 12 -12.45 22.95 -8.74
N ALA A 13 -12.32 22.09 -9.77
CA ALA A 13 -11.15 21.23 -9.97
C ALA A 13 -9.84 22.01 -10.10
N HIS A 14 -9.88 23.20 -10.72
CA HIS A 14 -8.70 24.05 -10.84
C HIS A 14 -8.21 24.53 -9.46
N ASP A 15 -9.12 25.05 -8.64
CA ASP A 15 -8.79 25.60 -7.32
C ASP A 15 -8.32 24.53 -6.33
N ILE A 16 -8.90 23.33 -6.41
CA ILE A 16 -8.45 22.18 -5.61
C ILE A 16 -7.05 21.75 -6.05
N ALA A 17 -6.78 21.67 -7.35
CA ALA A 17 -5.45 21.35 -7.87
C ALA A 17 -4.41 22.39 -7.41
N GLU A 18 -4.74 23.69 -7.46
CA GLU A 18 -3.89 24.74 -6.90
C GLU A 18 -3.65 24.59 -5.39
N LEU A 19 -4.69 24.24 -4.63
CA LEU A 19 -4.59 23.99 -3.19
C LEU A 19 -3.59 22.86 -2.90
N TYR A 20 -3.73 21.73 -3.58
CA TYR A 20 -2.84 20.57 -3.38
C TYR A 20 -1.41 20.86 -3.80
N ASN A 21 -1.21 21.49 -4.97
CA ASN A 21 0.11 21.84 -5.48
C ASN A 21 0.85 22.83 -4.56
N ARG A 22 0.13 23.69 -3.84
CA ARG A 22 0.70 24.66 -2.89
C ARG A 22 1.20 24.02 -1.59
N HIS A 23 0.67 22.85 -1.22
CA HIS A 23 0.90 22.23 0.09
C HIS A 23 1.54 20.85 -0.06
N ARG A 24 2.83 20.74 0.30
CA ARG A 24 3.58 19.48 0.25
C ARG A 24 3.05 18.39 1.19
N ASP A 25 2.26 18.77 2.18
CA ASP A 25 1.62 17.87 3.15
C ASP A 25 0.17 17.53 2.77
N ASN A 26 -0.23 17.80 1.52
CA ASN A 26 -1.47 17.24 0.98
C ASN A 26 -1.38 15.70 1.03
N PRO A 27 -2.52 14.99 1.19
CA PRO A 27 -2.52 13.54 1.41
C PRO A 27 -2.01 12.78 0.18
N ASN A 28 -2.16 13.37 -1.02
CA ASN A 28 -1.90 12.72 -2.28
C ASN A 28 -0.93 13.52 -3.19
N PRO A 29 0.34 13.70 -2.78
CA PRO A 29 1.27 14.55 -3.50
C PRO A 29 1.79 13.88 -4.78
N VAL A 30 1.53 14.52 -5.92
CA VAL A 30 2.10 14.14 -7.22
C VAL A 30 3.33 14.99 -7.52
N ALA A 31 4.44 14.36 -7.90
CA ALA A 31 5.65 15.04 -8.33
C ALA A 31 5.38 15.87 -9.61
N GLY A 32 5.70 17.16 -9.55
CA GLY A 32 5.35 18.12 -10.59
C GLY A 32 3.92 18.68 -10.49
N GLY A 33 3.13 18.23 -9.51
CA GLY A 33 1.75 18.66 -9.27
C GLY A 33 0.72 18.01 -10.18
N ILE A 34 -0.55 18.32 -9.93
CA ILE A 34 -1.71 17.92 -10.74
C ILE A 34 -2.37 19.12 -11.41
N THR A 35 -3.01 18.89 -12.55
CA THR A 35 -3.86 19.86 -13.25
C THR A 35 -5.33 19.69 -12.86
N GLY A 36 -6.15 20.71 -13.09
CA GLY A 36 -7.60 20.60 -12.88
C GLY A 36 -8.25 19.49 -13.72
N ALA A 37 -7.79 19.28 -14.97
CA ALA A 37 -8.28 18.21 -15.84
C ALA A 37 -7.90 16.81 -15.34
N GLU A 38 -6.70 16.65 -14.76
CA GLU A 38 -6.32 15.40 -14.09
C GLU A 38 -7.17 15.16 -12.85
N LEU A 39 -7.44 16.19 -12.04
CA LEU A 39 -8.30 16.05 -10.87
C LEU A 39 -9.73 15.68 -11.24
N GLU A 40 -10.33 16.36 -12.22
CA GLU A 40 -11.70 16.08 -12.68
C GLU A 40 -11.82 14.65 -13.21
N ARG A 41 -10.80 14.19 -13.95
CA ARG A 41 -10.71 12.79 -14.38
C ARG A 41 -10.57 11.84 -13.19
N GLU A 42 -9.76 12.17 -12.19
CA GLU A 42 -9.59 11.33 -10.99
C GLU A 42 -10.92 11.14 -10.25
N LEU A 43 -11.67 12.24 -10.06
CA LEU A 43 -12.98 12.19 -9.40
C LEU A 43 -13.97 11.32 -10.18
N ALA A 44 -13.97 11.41 -11.52
CA ALA A 44 -14.81 10.56 -12.35
C ALA A 44 -14.39 9.07 -12.30
N GLU A 45 -13.08 8.80 -12.38
CA GLU A 45 -12.54 7.43 -12.42
C GLU A 45 -12.64 6.69 -11.09
N ARG A 46 -12.71 7.41 -9.96
CA ARG A 46 -12.89 6.86 -8.62
C ARG A 46 -14.33 6.52 -8.26
N ASP A 47 -15.27 6.84 -9.14
CA ASP A 47 -16.70 6.78 -8.86
C ASP A 47 -17.05 7.52 -7.56
N THR A 48 -16.92 8.85 -7.64
CA THR A 48 -17.12 9.75 -6.50
C THR A 48 -18.59 9.78 -6.09
N ALA A 49 -18.86 9.26 -4.90
CA ALA A 49 -20.19 9.29 -4.30
C ALA A 49 -20.56 10.72 -3.86
N THR A 50 -19.62 11.40 -3.20
CA THR A 50 -19.70 12.84 -2.93
C THR A 50 -18.30 13.42 -2.70
N PHE A 51 -18.12 14.68 -3.07
CA PHE A 51 -16.92 15.43 -2.78
C PHE A 51 -17.31 16.78 -2.20
N LEU A 52 -16.82 17.10 -1.02
CA LEU A 52 -17.13 18.33 -0.32
C LEU A 52 -15.95 19.29 -0.43
N VAL A 53 -16.26 20.57 -0.63
CA VAL A 53 -15.29 21.67 -0.59
C VAL A 53 -15.65 22.65 0.51
N ALA A 54 -14.64 23.13 1.23
CA ALA A 54 -14.74 24.25 2.15
C ALA A 54 -14.20 25.50 1.45
N VAL A 55 -15.03 26.54 1.35
CA VAL A 55 -14.75 27.77 0.61
C VAL A 55 -14.76 28.97 1.56
N GLU A 56 -13.73 29.81 1.47
CA GLU A 56 -13.66 31.13 2.10
C GLU A 56 -13.27 32.15 1.04
N ASP A 57 -14.04 33.23 0.89
CA ASP A 57 -13.81 34.30 -0.09
C ASP A 57 -13.54 33.76 -1.52
N ASP A 58 -14.41 32.87 -1.99
CA ASP A 58 -14.34 32.16 -3.28
C ASP A 58 -13.10 31.27 -3.49
N ARG A 59 -12.29 31.05 -2.44
CA ARG A 59 -11.13 30.17 -2.49
C ARG A 59 -11.40 28.85 -1.76
N VAL A 60 -11.04 27.74 -2.39
CA VAL A 60 -11.05 26.43 -1.74
C VAL A 60 -9.94 26.37 -0.69
N VAL A 61 -10.32 26.10 0.56
CA VAL A 61 -9.42 26.00 1.72
C VAL A 61 -9.44 24.61 2.38
N GLY A 62 -10.35 23.73 1.95
CA GLY A 62 -10.36 22.33 2.37
C GLY A 62 -11.26 21.45 1.50
N THR A 63 -11.05 20.14 1.59
CA THR A 63 -11.70 19.10 0.78
C THR A 63 -11.99 17.86 1.62
N PHE A 64 -13.01 17.10 1.24
CA PHE A 64 -13.32 15.77 1.77
C PHE A 64 -14.01 14.93 0.68
N GLY A 65 -13.34 13.89 0.20
CA GLY A 65 -13.89 12.98 -0.81
C GLY A 65 -14.42 11.67 -0.23
N LEU A 66 -15.54 11.18 -0.76
CA LEU A 66 -16.09 9.85 -0.51
C LEU A 66 -16.22 9.11 -1.84
N PHE A 67 -15.56 7.96 -1.95
CA PHE A 67 -15.38 7.23 -3.20
C PHE A 67 -15.80 5.76 -3.06
N HIS A 68 -16.30 5.18 -4.15
CA HIS A 68 -16.47 3.72 -4.27
C HIS A 68 -15.15 3.02 -4.63
N SER A 69 -14.20 3.72 -5.24
CA SER A 69 -12.87 3.20 -5.54
C SER A 69 -11.78 4.24 -5.32
N THR A 70 -10.61 3.81 -4.88
CA THR A 70 -9.38 4.64 -4.86
C THR A 70 -8.41 4.23 -5.98
N GLY A 71 -8.82 3.38 -6.91
CA GLY A 71 -7.93 2.67 -7.83
C GLY A 71 -7.16 1.52 -7.15
N ARG A 72 -6.67 1.71 -5.91
CA ARG A 72 -6.03 0.65 -5.12
C ARG A 72 -7.03 -0.35 -4.56
N ARG A 73 -8.14 0.16 -4.06
CA ARG A 73 -9.14 -0.60 -3.30
C ARG A 73 -10.54 -0.23 -3.77
N SER A 74 -11.44 -1.20 -3.72
CA SER A 74 -12.87 -1.02 -3.98
C SER A 74 -13.65 -1.15 -2.68
N ALA A 75 -14.60 -0.25 -2.46
CA ALA A 75 -15.53 -0.33 -1.34
C ALA A 75 -16.50 -1.50 -1.51
N ARG A 76 -16.88 -2.17 -0.42
CA ARG A 76 -17.94 -3.19 -0.46
C ARG A 76 -19.31 -2.52 -0.46
N ALA A 77 -20.36 -3.32 -0.65
CA ALA A 77 -21.73 -2.85 -0.51
C ALA A 77 -21.94 -2.19 0.87
N GLY A 78 -22.52 -0.98 0.88
CA GLY A 78 -22.74 -0.23 2.11
C GLY A 78 -21.52 0.54 2.63
N GLU A 79 -20.37 0.44 1.97
CA GLU A 79 -19.14 1.12 2.36
C GLU A 79 -18.79 2.27 1.41
N LEU A 80 -18.05 3.25 1.92
CA LEU A 80 -17.37 4.27 1.12
C LEU A 80 -15.96 4.49 1.66
N ILE A 81 -15.02 4.81 0.77
CA ILE A 81 -13.65 5.13 1.14
C ILE A 81 -13.50 6.65 1.18
N ALA A 82 -13.18 7.19 2.35
CA ALA A 82 -12.72 8.56 2.50
C ALA A 82 -11.26 8.68 2.07
N ASP A 83 -11.03 9.61 1.14
CA ASP A 83 -9.71 10.06 0.73
C ASP A 83 -9.79 11.54 0.31
N MET A 84 -8.66 12.16 -0.04
CA MET A 84 -8.58 13.58 -0.42
C MET A 84 -9.11 14.50 0.69
N PHE A 85 -9.03 14.05 1.95
CA PHE A 85 -9.31 14.88 3.11
C PHE A 85 -8.13 15.82 3.36
N PHE A 86 -8.33 17.11 3.13
CA PHE A 86 -7.30 18.11 3.32
C PHE A 86 -7.89 19.41 3.83
N VAL A 87 -7.21 20.05 4.77
CA VAL A 87 -7.53 21.40 5.24
C VAL A 87 -6.24 22.21 5.25
N ALA A 88 -6.26 23.38 4.61
CA ALA A 88 -5.11 24.26 4.54
C ALA A 88 -4.60 24.58 5.96
N PRO A 89 -3.27 24.63 6.19
CA PRO A 89 -2.68 24.75 7.53
C PRO A 89 -3.26 25.87 8.40
N ALA A 90 -3.59 27.02 7.79
CA ALA A 90 -4.17 28.17 8.49
C ALA A 90 -5.54 27.91 9.15
N TYR A 91 -6.24 26.84 8.74
CA TYR A 91 -7.62 26.54 9.18
C TYR A 91 -7.75 25.27 10.04
N ARG A 92 -6.66 24.52 10.26
CA ARG A 92 -6.70 23.19 10.91
C ARG A 92 -7.16 23.21 12.37
N ASN A 93 -6.98 24.34 13.07
CA ASN A 93 -7.42 24.53 14.45
C ASN A 93 -8.84 25.14 14.56
N GLY A 94 -9.54 25.28 13.43
CA GLY A 94 -10.90 25.80 13.36
C GLY A 94 -11.96 24.71 13.34
N VAL A 95 -13.20 25.12 13.04
CA VAL A 95 -14.37 24.23 12.99
C VAL A 95 -14.51 23.46 11.67
N ILE A 96 -13.69 23.77 10.64
CA ILE A 96 -13.84 23.21 9.28
C ILE A 96 -13.76 21.69 9.29
N THR A 97 -12.75 21.12 9.95
CA THR A 97 -12.55 19.67 10.03
C THR A 97 -13.79 18.96 10.56
N GLY A 98 -14.34 19.42 11.70
CA GLY A 98 -15.54 18.83 12.30
C GLY A 98 -16.74 18.94 11.37
N ARG A 99 -16.96 20.11 10.76
CA ARG A 99 -18.09 20.33 9.84
C ARG A 99 -17.99 19.47 8.57
N LEU A 100 -16.81 19.31 7.97
CA LEU A 100 -16.64 18.43 6.80
C LEU A 100 -17.01 16.97 7.13
N PHE A 101 -16.58 16.48 8.29
CA PHE A 101 -16.95 15.13 8.76
C PHE A 101 -18.46 15.00 9.00
N THR A 102 -19.09 15.99 9.64
CA THR A 102 -20.53 15.97 9.90
C THR A 102 -21.33 15.93 8.61
N GLU A 103 -21.04 16.82 7.65
CA GLU A 103 -21.71 16.87 6.34
C GLU A 103 -21.53 15.55 5.56
N ALA A 104 -20.33 14.96 5.60
CA ALA A 104 -20.05 13.68 4.97
C ALA A 104 -20.89 12.55 5.58
N VAL A 105 -20.97 12.45 6.90
CA VAL A 105 -21.75 11.41 7.58
C VAL A 105 -23.26 11.59 7.38
N GLU A 106 -23.76 12.82 7.43
CA GLU A 106 -25.18 13.09 7.14
C GLU A 106 -25.54 12.71 5.70
N TRP A 107 -24.62 12.91 4.75
CA TRP A 107 -24.77 12.42 3.38
C TRP A 107 -24.79 10.89 3.33
N MET A 108 -23.84 10.22 3.99
CA MET A 108 -23.74 8.76 4.08
C MET A 108 -25.01 8.10 4.65
N MET A 109 -25.55 8.67 5.74
CA MET A 109 -26.80 8.20 6.35
C MET A 109 -27.99 8.30 5.40
N ARG A 110 -28.02 9.31 4.50
CA ARG A 110 -29.08 9.49 3.50
C ARG A 110 -28.96 8.54 2.33
N CYS A 111 -27.74 8.27 1.85
CA CYS A 111 -27.52 7.37 0.71
C CYS A 111 -27.56 5.88 1.10
N GLY A 112 -27.46 5.56 2.40
CA GLY A 112 -27.48 4.18 2.89
C GLY A 112 -26.12 3.48 2.87
N CYS A 113 -25.03 4.21 2.58
CA CYS A 113 -23.66 3.73 2.77
C CYS A 113 -23.25 4.05 4.21
N LEU A 114 -23.21 3.06 5.09
CA LEU A 114 -23.18 3.26 6.54
C LEU A 114 -21.83 2.90 7.20
N VAL A 115 -20.83 2.52 6.40
CA VAL A 115 -19.47 2.25 6.87
C VAL A 115 -18.49 3.14 6.12
N LEU A 116 -17.72 3.93 6.87
CA LEU A 116 -16.67 4.77 6.31
C LEU A 116 -15.32 4.09 6.47
N ARG A 117 -14.63 3.81 5.37
CA ARG A 117 -13.26 3.32 5.32
C ARG A 117 -12.33 4.49 5.07
N LEU A 118 -11.13 4.49 5.63
CA LEU A 118 -10.10 5.47 5.31
C LEU A 118 -8.72 4.86 5.51
N THR A 119 -7.72 5.43 4.83
CA THR A 119 -6.33 5.04 5.05
C THR A 119 -5.54 6.19 5.68
N VAL A 120 -4.55 5.86 6.50
CA VAL A 120 -3.73 6.88 7.18
C VAL A 120 -2.33 6.36 7.41
N ASN A 121 -1.33 7.20 7.14
CA ASN A 121 0.03 6.92 7.56
C ASN A 121 0.10 7.01 9.10
N PRO A 122 0.40 5.92 9.82
CA PRO A 122 0.42 5.95 11.28
C PRO A 122 1.53 6.83 11.86
N ALA A 123 2.58 7.16 11.08
CA ALA A 123 3.58 8.16 11.44
C ALA A 123 3.04 9.59 11.42
N ASN A 124 1.94 9.87 10.70
CA ASN A 124 1.17 11.11 10.83
C ASN A 124 0.30 11.03 12.08
N THR A 125 0.95 11.13 13.25
CA THR A 125 0.30 10.96 14.56
C THR A 125 -0.85 11.94 14.81
N VAL A 126 -0.86 13.10 14.14
CA VAL A 126 -1.95 14.08 14.25
C VAL A 126 -3.21 13.55 13.57
N ALA A 127 -3.11 13.12 12.30
CA ALA A 127 -4.23 12.56 11.57
C ALA A 127 -4.69 11.23 12.18
N PHE A 128 -3.76 10.33 12.51
CA PHE A 128 -4.08 9.04 13.13
C PHE A 128 -4.89 9.23 14.42
N LYS A 129 -4.42 10.07 15.36
CA LYS A 129 -5.14 10.35 16.61
C LYS A 129 -6.49 11.04 16.39
N LEU A 130 -6.60 11.89 15.37
CA LEU A 130 -7.87 12.52 15.00
C LEU A 130 -8.88 11.44 14.59
N TYR A 131 -8.51 10.53 13.68
CA TYR A 131 -9.39 9.46 13.21
C TYR A 131 -9.81 8.51 14.34
N ARG A 132 -8.88 8.12 15.21
CA ARG A 132 -9.17 7.34 16.43
C ARG A 132 -10.18 8.06 17.35
N ARG A 133 -10.03 9.37 17.54
CA ARG A 133 -10.93 10.20 18.37
C ARG A 133 -12.33 10.34 17.78
N VAL A 134 -12.47 10.41 16.45
CA VAL A 134 -13.81 10.46 15.82
C VAL A 134 -14.45 9.08 15.67
N GLY A 135 -13.84 8.04 16.26
CA GLY A 135 -14.43 6.70 16.37
C GLY A 135 -13.93 5.68 15.38
N CYS A 136 -12.89 5.98 14.59
CA CYS A 136 -12.38 5.00 13.64
C CYS A 136 -11.61 3.87 14.36
N VAL A 137 -11.85 2.64 13.91
CA VAL A 137 -11.33 1.40 14.47
C VAL A 137 -10.43 0.68 13.48
N SER A 138 -9.41 -0.01 13.98
CA SER A 138 -8.53 -0.87 13.20
C SER A 138 -9.14 -2.27 13.15
N VAL A 139 -9.63 -2.66 11.97
CA VAL A 139 -10.30 -3.95 11.75
C VAL A 139 -9.37 -5.00 11.16
N GLY A 140 -8.52 -4.58 10.23
CA GLY A 140 -7.57 -5.43 9.50
C GLY A 140 -6.13 -5.26 9.99
N GLU A 141 -5.22 -5.24 9.02
CA GLU A 141 -3.78 -5.06 9.24
C GLU A 141 -3.47 -3.77 10.00
N THR A 142 -2.74 -3.92 11.09
CA THR A 142 -2.37 -2.80 11.99
C THR A 142 -0.99 -2.22 11.68
N VAL A 143 -0.28 -2.86 10.75
CA VAL A 143 1.06 -2.47 10.28
C VAL A 143 0.92 -1.87 8.88
N PRO A 144 1.57 -0.72 8.61
CA PRO A 144 1.51 -0.11 7.30
C PRO A 144 2.17 -1.00 6.25
N GLY A 145 1.43 -1.30 5.18
CA GLY A 145 1.93 -2.01 4.01
C GLY A 145 2.84 -1.12 3.14
N GLU A 146 3.12 -1.53 1.90
CA GLU A 146 4.04 -0.86 0.99
C GLU A 146 3.65 0.61 0.73
N ASP A 147 2.36 0.95 0.70
CA ASP A 147 1.90 2.34 0.52
C ASP A 147 2.17 3.21 1.76
N GLY A 148 2.44 2.58 2.90
CA GLY A 148 2.77 3.25 4.15
C GLY A 148 1.55 3.63 4.98
N ASN A 149 0.37 3.15 4.63
CA ASN A 149 -0.87 3.44 5.32
C ASN A 149 -1.43 2.20 6.02
N VAL A 150 -2.15 2.44 7.11
CA VAL A 150 -3.07 1.46 7.73
C VAL A 150 -4.50 1.85 7.41
N GLU A 151 -5.40 0.87 7.41
CA GLU A 151 -6.81 1.09 7.14
C GLU A 151 -7.62 1.17 8.44
N LEU A 152 -8.48 2.18 8.52
CA LEU A 152 -9.41 2.38 9.63
C LEU A 152 -10.85 2.40 9.11
N HIS A 153 -11.77 1.95 9.95
CA HIS A 153 -13.20 1.86 9.66
C HIS A 153 -14.00 2.67 10.68
N ASN A 154 -15.09 3.30 10.27
CA ASN A 154 -16.01 3.97 11.18
C ASN A 154 -17.43 3.45 10.94
N TYR A 155 -17.97 2.80 11.98
CA TYR A 155 -19.29 2.18 11.96
C TYR A 155 -20.37 3.03 12.67
N ILE A 156 -20.03 4.25 13.10
CA ILE A 156 -21.00 5.14 13.76
C ILE A 156 -22.22 5.43 12.86
N PRO A 157 -22.08 5.68 11.54
CA PRO A 157 -23.26 5.90 10.69
C PRO A 157 -24.21 4.69 10.70
N LEU A 158 -23.67 3.47 10.67
CA LEU A 158 -24.43 2.21 10.81
C LEU A 158 -25.14 2.11 12.16
N ILE A 159 -24.44 2.39 13.26
CA ILE A 159 -25.02 2.35 14.62
C ILE A 159 -26.18 3.33 14.71
N LEU A 160 -25.94 4.60 14.37
CA LEU A 160 -26.96 5.66 14.49
C LEU A 160 -28.16 5.37 13.61
N ARG A 161 -27.95 4.99 12.34
CA ARG A 161 -29.04 4.66 11.43
C ARG A 161 -29.86 3.46 11.91
N GLY A 162 -29.19 2.46 12.49
CA GLY A 162 -29.79 1.23 12.98
C GLY A 162 -30.69 1.43 14.20
N VAL A 163 -30.35 2.38 15.09
CA VAL A 163 -31.09 2.60 16.35
C VAL A 163 -31.99 3.83 16.35
N PHE A 164 -31.88 4.72 15.36
CA PHE A 164 -32.51 6.04 15.35
C PHE A 164 -34.01 6.02 15.71
N HIS A 165 -34.76 5.05 15.18
CA HIS A 165 -36.21 4.94 15.39
C HIS A 165 -36.62 4.46 16.80
N ASP A 166 -35.69 3.89 17.57
CA ASP A 166 -35.95 3.39 18.93
C ASP A 166 -35.41 4.34 20.02
N LEU A 167 -34.79 5.46 19.62
CA LEU A 167 -34.35 6.51 20.54
C LEU A 167 -35.54 7.37 20.99
N GLY A 168 -35.57 7.71 22.28
CA GLY A 168 -36.56 8.65 22.83
C GLY A 168 -36.30 10.09 22.39
N PRO A 169 -37.30 11.00 22.49
CA PRO A 169 -37.19 12.38 22.00
C PRO A 169 -36.00 13.16 22.59
N GLU A 170 -35.66 12.92 23.86
CA GLU A 170 -34.54 13.58 24.53
C GLU A 170 -33.18 13.14 23.97
N ALA A 171 -32.98 11.83 23.77
CA ALA A 171 -31.77 11.30 23.17
C ALA A 171 -31.60 11.76 21.70
N VAL A 172 -32.71 11.85 20.95
CA VAL A 172 -32.71 12.41 19.59
C VAL A 172 -32.33 13.90 19.60
N ALA A 173 -32.84 14.67 20.57
CA ALA A 173 -32.48 16.07 20.71
C ALA A 173 -30.99 16.26 21.03
N GLU A 174 -30.39 15.42 21.88
CA GLU A 174 -28.95 15.44 22.14
C GLU A 174 -28.13 15.06 20.90
N LEU A 175 -28.58 14.06 20.13
CA LEU A 175 -27.97 13.71 18.85
C LEU A 175 -27.98 14.90 17.87
N GLY A 176 -29.08 15.65 17.82
CA GLY A 176 -29.21 16.85 16.98
C GLY A 176 -28.34 18.05 17.41
N LYS A 177 -27.78 18.03 18.62
CA LYS A 177 -26.85 19.06 19.12
C LYS A 177 -25.39 18.76 18.78
N LEU A 178 -25.10 17.59 18.19
CA LEU A 178 -23.74 17.19 17.89
C LEU A 178 -23.16 18.04 16.77
N SER A 179 -22.10 18.78 17.10
CA SER A 179 -21.31 19.54 16.14
C SER A 179 -20.13 18.75 15.57
N SER A 180 -19.75 17.63 16.20
CA SER A 180 -18.65 16.75 15.77
C SER A 180 -18.76 15.36 16.43
N PHE A 181 -18.43 14.30 15.69
CA PHE A 181 -18.34 12.94 16.22
C PHE A 181 -17.23 12.76 17.26
N GLY A 182 -16.20 13.62 17.25
CA GLY A 182 -15.10 13.55 18.21
C GLY A 182 -15.51 13.82 19.66
N SER A 183 -16.66 14.46 19.90
CA SER A 183 -17.21 14.68 21.25
C SER A 183 -18.12 13.55 21.73
N VAL A 184 -18.43 12.59 20.86
CA VAL A 184 -19.39 11.51 21.14
C VAL A 184 -18.67 10.24 21.54
N THR A 185 -17.50 9.94 21.00
CA THR A 185 -16.87 8.65 21.30
C THR A 185 -16.17 8.69 22.66
N ARG A 186 -16.26 7.61 23.44
CA ARG A 186 -15.21 7.35 24.44
C ARG A 186 -13.94 7.07 23.65
N GLY A 187 -13.10 8.10 23.51
CA GLY A 187 -11.96 8.10 22.59
C GLY A 187 -11.13 6.83 22.69
N ARG A 188 -10.78 6.27 21.53
CA ARG A 188 -9.87 5.13 21.42
C ARG A 188 -8.44 5.56 21.77
N ASP A 189 -7.63 4.61 22.20
CA ASP A 189 -6.19 4.85 22.32
C ASP A 189 -5.55 5.20 20.96
N GLY A 190 -4.39 5.82 21.02
CA GLY A 190 -3.59 6.15 19.85
C GLY A 190 -2.62 5.04 19.45
N GLU A 191 -2.92 3.78 19.78
CA GLU A 191 -2.03 2.66 19.53
C GLU A 191 -2.38 1.92 18.23
N LEU A 192 -1.38 1.23 17.68
CA LEU A 192 -1.50 0.41 16.47
C LEU A 192 -1.78 -1.03 16.91
N GLN A 193 -3.03 -1.27 17.27
CA GLN A 193 -3.52 -2.59 17.65
C GLN A 193 -4.90 -2.79 17.06
N SER A 194 -5.27 -4.05 16.86
CA SER A 194 -6.60 -4.40 16.37
C SER A 194 -7.63 -4.08 17.45
N ASP A 195 -8.74 -3.45 17.06
CA ASP A 195 -9.89 -3.25 17.94
C ASP A 195 -10.85 -4.46 17.92
N VAL A 196 -10.55 -5.46 17.09
CA VAL A 196 -11.40 -6.63 16.87
C VAL A 196 -11.21 -7.65 17.98
N ARG A 197 -12.33 -8.15 18.50
CA ARG A 197 -12.40 -9.30 19.40
C ARG A 197 -13.20 -10.41 18.73
N LEU A 198 -12.83 -11.67 18.96
CA LEU A 198 -13.65 -12.81 18.57
C LEU A 198 -14.71 -13.06 19.64
N VAL A 199 -15.98 -13.07 19.23
CA VAL A 199 -17.15 -13.35 20.09
C VAL A 199 -17.98 -14.40 19.38
N ASP A 200 -18.07 -15.61 19.96
CA ASP A 200 -18.80 -16.73 19.36
C ASP A 200 -18.41 -17.02 17.89
N GLY A 201 -17.13 -16.83 17.57
CA GLY A 201 -16.59 -17.01 16.21
C GLY A 201 -16.77 -15.82 15.27
N VAL A 202 -17.42 -14.74 15.71
CA VAL A 202 -17.65 -13.51 14.92
C VAL A 202 -16.61 -12.45 15.29
N ARG A 203 -15.96 -11.87 14.27
CA ARG A 203 -15.08 -10.72 14.44
C ARG A 203 -15.90 -9.48 14.79
N THR A 204 -15.80 -9.06 16.05
CA THR A 204 -16.69 -8.07 16.63
C THR A 204 -15.91 -6.84 17.10
N VAL A 205 -16.47 -5.65 16.90
CA VAL A 205 -15.98 -4.39 17.51
C VAL A 205 -17.10 -3.75 18.32
N GLY A 206 -16.81 -3.43 19.58
CA GLY A 206 -17.73 -2.73 20.47
C GLY A 206 -17.53 -1.22 20.44
N TYR A 207 -18.60 -0.44 20.49
CA TYR A 207 -18.61 1.03 20.54
C TYR A 207 -19.27 1.55 21.81
N ALA A 208 -18.85 2.72 22.27
CA ALA A 208 -19.51 3.49 23.32
C ALA A 208 -19.58 4.98 22.90
N LEU A 209 -20.80 5.46 22.69
CA LEU A 209 -21.16 6.78 22.19
C LEU A 209 -21.87 7.56 23.31
N VAL A 210 -21.39 8.76 23.64
CA VAL A 210 -21.89 9.67 24.65
C VAL A 210 -22.72 10.74 23.95
N LEU A 211 -24.02 10.75 24.23
CA LEU A 211 -25.02 11.65 23.64
C LEU A 211 -25.56 12.54 24.75
N GLY A 212 -24.87 13.65 25.04
CA GLY A 212 -25.18 14.46 26.21
C GLY A 212 -25.02 13.66 27.50
N GLY A 213 -26.10 13.49 28.27
CA GLY A 213 -26.13 12.64 29.47
C GLY A 213 -26.33 11.14 29.19
N PHE A 214 -26.67 10.76 27.96
CA PHE A 214 -26.92 9.36 27.58
C PHE A 214 -25.64 8.66 27.13
N THR A 215 -25.57 7.34 27.30
CA THR A 215 -24.52 6.50 26.71
C THR A 215 -25.13 5.37 25.88
N LEU A 216 -24.79 5.31 24.59
CA LEU A 216 -25.17 4.25 23.66
C LEU A 216 -23.99 3.29 23.47
N THR A 217 -24.16 2.02 23.80
CA THR A 217 -23.20 0.96 23.47
C THR A 217 -23.71 0.09 22.33
N ALA A 218 -22.82 -0.41 21.49
CA ALA A 218 -23.17 -1.20 20.31
C ALA A 218 -22.06 -2.21 19.95
N ASP A 219 -22.44 -3.36 19.42
CA ASP A 219 -21.51 -4.37 18.91
C ASP A 219 -21.71 -4.60 17.42
N ILE A 220 -20.61 -4.61 16.66
CA ILE A 220 -20.59 -4.68 15.20
C ILE A 220 -19.88 -5.94 14.72
N ASP A 221 -20.52 -6.71 13.84
CA ASP A 221 -19.86 -7.71 12.99
C ASP A 221 -19.13 -6.98 11.87
N VAL A 222 -17.81 -7.04 11.89
CA VAL A 222 -16.96 -6.26 10.97
C VAL A 222 -16.83 -6.89 9.59
N ASP A 223 -17.01 -8.21 9.47
CA ASP A 223 -16.89 -8.92 8.20
C ASP A 223 -18.15 -8.71 7.35
N ARG A 224 -19.32 -8.71 8.00
CA ARG A 224 -20.63 -8.50 7.37
C ARG A 224 -21.09 -7.04 7.38
N GLY A 225 -20.42 -6.18 8.17
CA GLY A 225 -20.82 -4.79 8.36
C GLY A 225 -22.21 -4.65 8.98
N LEU A 226 -22.51 -5.43 10.02
CA LEU A 226 -23.83 -5.51 10.66
C LEU A 226 -23.81 -5.10 12.13
N LEU A 227 -24.88 -4.42 12.56
CA LEU A 227 -25.13 -4.13 13.97
C LEU A 227 -25.72 -5.36 14.67
N LEU A 228 -24.94 -6.01 15.54
CA LEU A 228 -25.36 -7.21 16.29
C LEU A 228 -26.33 -6.88 17.43
N GLY A 229 -26.12 -5.73 18.08
CA GLY A 229 -26.96 -5.27 19.16
C GLY A 229 -26.55 -3.89 19.68
N ALA A 230 -27.48 -3.20 20.33
CA ALA A 230 -27.25 -1.90 20.92
C ALA A 230 -28.02 -1.72 22.23
N THR A 231 -27.50 -0.91 23.14
CA THR A 231 -28.06 -0.62 24.46
C THR A 231 -27.92 0.85 24.78
N LEU A 232 -28.96 1.47 25.34
CA LEU A 232 -28.94 2.85 25.82
C LEU A 232 -28.92 2.87 27.34
N THR A 233 -28.01 3.65 27.91
CA THR A 233 -27.97 4.02 29.31
C THR A 233 -28.39 5.49 29.44
N ASP A 234 -29.44 5.72 30.22
CA ASP A 234 -30.01 7.04 30.50
C ASP A 234 -29.14 7.80 31.54
N PRO A 235 -29.31 9.13 31.69
CA PRO A 235 -28.52 9.94 32.63
C PRO A 235 -28.66 9.52 34.09
N ASP A 236 -29.75 8.85 34.45
CA ASP A 236 -30.02 8.29 35.78
C ASP A 236 -29.36 6.91 36.00
N GLY A 237 -28.69 6.37 34.97
CA GLY A 237 -28.03 5.06 34.98
C GLY A 237 -28.92 3.89 34.58
N ALA A 238 -30.22 4.10 34.32
CA ALA A 238 -31.09 3.05 33.81
C ALA A 238 -30.61 2.60 32.43
N THR A 239 -30.60 1.28 32.19
CA THR A 239 -30.06 0.70 30.95
C THR A 239 -31.13 -0.15 30.28
N ARG A 240 -31.33 0.03 28.97
CA ARG A 240 -32.28 -0.74 28.17
C ARG A 240 -31.70 -1.16 26.81
N PRO A 241 -32.02 -2.38 26.32
CA PRO A 241 -31.68 -2.76 24.96
C PRO A 241 -32.48 -1.92 23.94
N LEU A 242 -31.87 -1.65 22.79
CA LEU A 242 -32.51 -0.96 21.68
C LEU A 242 -32.94 -1.94 20.60
N ARG A 243 -34.06 -1.64 19.94
CA ARG A 243 -34.42 -2.33 18.70
C ARG A 243 -33.53 -1.83 17.57
N THR A 244 -32.93 -2.76 16.82
CA THR A 244 -32.06 -2.46 15.69
C THR A 244 -32.79 -2.70 14.37
N ALA A 245 -32.61 -1.78 13.43
CA ALA A 245 -33.03 -1.96 12.04
C ALA A 245 -31.94 -2.71 11.26
N ALA A 246 -32.36 -3.55 10.30
CA ALA A 246 -31.44 -4.20 9.37
C ALA A 246 -30.74 -3.15 8.49
N ALA A 247 -29.50 -3.43 8.11
CA ALA A 247 -28.77 -2.62 7.13
C ALA A 247 -29.48 -2.67 5.75
N PRO A 248 -29.48 -1.57 4.98
CA PRO A 248 -30.12 -1.52 3.67
C PRO A 248 -29.30 -2.18 2.55
N TYR A 249 -28.23 -2.89 2.90
CA TYR A 249 -27.29 -3.53 1.98
C TYR A 249 -26.92 -4.93 2.48
N GLU A 250 -26.39 -5.75 1.58
CA GLU A 250 -25.83 -7.07 1.86
C GLU A 250 -24.39 -7.11 1.37
N VAL A 251 -23.46 -7.48 2.25
CA VAL A 251 -22.05 -7.68 1.89
C VAL A 251 -21.90 -9.11 1.37
N GLU A 252 -21.44 -9.25 0.13
CA GLU A 252 -21.15 -10.56 -0.43
C GLU A 252 -19.96 -11.19 0.30
N GLU A 253 -20.17 -12.39 0.85
CA GLU A 253 -19.08 -13.19 1.37
C GLU A 253 -18.27 -13.78 0.19
N PRO A 254 -16.92 -13.74 0.26
CA PRO A 254 -16.09 -14.40 -0.73
C PRO A 254 -16.47 -15.87 -0.87
N VAL A 255 -16.87 -16.29 -2.06
CA VAL A 255 -17.12 -17.71 -2.32
C VAL A 255 -15.77 -18.39 -2.45
N GLY A 256 -15.40 -19.16 -1.43
CA GLY A 256 -14.18 -19.94 -1.44
C GLY A 256 -14.15 -20.91 -2.63
N GLY A 257 -12.99 -21.03 -3.27
CA GLY A 257 -12.77 -21.93 -4.41
C GLY A 257 -11.30 -22.23 -4.57
N ARG A 258 -10.96 -23.39 -5.14
CA ARG A 258 -9.57 -23.64 -5.52
C ARG A 258 -9.24 -22.80 -6.76
N PRO A 259 -8.07 -22.13 -6.79
CA PRO A 259 -7.65 -21.40 -7.98
C PRO A 259 -7.65 -22.30 -9.22
N HIS A 260 -8.11 -21.77 -10.35
CA HIS A 260 -8.05 -22.46 -11.63
C HIS A 260 -6.66 -22.27 -12.24
N ARG A 261 -5.95 -23.37 -12.52
CA ARG A 261 -4.59 -23.36 -13.04
C ARG A 261 -4.52 -23.81 -14.49
N PHE A 262 -3.78 -23.08 -15.32
CA PHE A 262 -3.55 -23.39 -16.74
C PHE A 262 -2.22 -22.80 -17.21
N GLY A 263 -1.64 -23.36 -18.27
CA GLY A 263 -0.36 -22.90 -18.81
C GLY A 263 0.50 -24.05 -19.34
N ASP A 264 1.64 -23.71 -19.91
CA ASP A 264 2.65 -24.61 -20.47
C ASP A 264 4.02 -23.93 -20.48
N ASP A 265 5.04 -24.65 -20.96
CA ASP A 265 6.40 -24.12 -21.20
C ASP A 265 7.04 -23.42 -19.98
N GLY A 266 6.85 -23.99 -18.78
CA GLY A 266 7.39 -23.44 -17.53
C GLY A 266 6.64 -22.20 -17.02
N LEU A 267 5.46 -21.88 -17.56
CA LEU A 267 4.58 -20.83 -17.09
C LEU A 267 3.28 -21.41 -16.53
N THR A 268 2.79 -20.87 -15.44
CA THR A 268 1.50 -21.25 -14.84
C THR A 268 0.69 -20.02 -14.51
N ALA A 269 -0.50 -19.91 -15.08
CA ALA A 269 -1.51 -18.94 -14.71
C ALA A 269 -2.45 -19.52 -13.65
N GLU A 270 -2.77 -18.74 -12.62
CA GLU A 270 -3.74 -19.08 -11.59
C GLU A 270 -4.81 -17.98 -11.49
N LEU A 271 -6.08 -18.34 -11.70
CA LEU A 271 -7.22 -17.45 -11.50
C LEU A 271 -7.88 -17.74 -10.16
N ASP A 272 -7.92 -16.74 -9.27
CA ASP A 272 -8.73 -16.77 -8.06
C ASP A 272 -10.19 -16.44 -8.38
N PRO A 273 -11.14 -17.38 -8.20
CA PRO A 273 -12.55 -17.14 -8.51
C PRO A 273 -13.26 -16.19 -7.52
N ALA A 274 -12.70 -15.95 -6.33
CA ALA A 274 -13.32 -15.09 -5.32
C ALA A 274 -13.15 -13.59 -5.66
N GLU A 275 -11.98 -13.21 -6.15
CA GLU A 275 -11.64 -11.82 -6.48
C GLU A 275 -11.53 -11.55 -7.99
N GLY A 276 -11.36 -12.60 -8.80
CA GLY A 276 -11.08 -12.47 -10.23
C GLY A 276 -9.64 -12.08 -10.54
N THR A 277 -8.72 -12.27 -9.59
CA THR A 277 -7.30 -11.96 -9.77
C THR A 277 -6.63 -13.10 -10.55
N LEU A 278 -6.06 -12.77 -11.71
CA LEU A 278 -5.22 -13.67 -12.49
C LEU A 278 -3.75 -13.41 -12.15
N THR A 279 -3.02 -14.44 -11.72
CA THR A 279 -1.56 -14.39 -11.51
C THR A 279 -0.86 -15.30 -12.50
N VAL A 280 0.32 -14.91 -12.98
CA VAL A 280 1.19 -15.77 -13.82
C VAL A 280 2.52 -15.94 -13.12
N HIS A 281 2.96 -17.18 -13.01
CA HIS A 281 4.21 -17.61 -12.39
C HIS A 281 5.12 -18.21 -13.46
N ALA A 282 6.43 -18.03 -13.29
CA ALA A 282 7.45 -18.65 -14.12
C ALA A 282 8.29 -19.61 -13.27
N GLU A 283 8.62 -20.77 -13.83
CA GLU A 283 9.49 -21.74 -13.19
C GLU A 283 10.85 -21.10 -12.85
N GLY A 284 11.27 -21.26 -11.59
CA GLY A 284 12.52 -20.67 -11.09
C GLY A 284 12.46 -19.17 -10.75
N HIS A 285 11.34 -18.49 -10.98
CA HIS A 285 11.13 -17.12 -10.52
C HIS A 285 10.44 -17.09 -9.15
N HIS A 286 10.93 -16.26 -8.23
CA HIS A 286 10.32 -16.08 -6.91
C HIS A 286 9.08 -15.18 -7.01
N GLY A 287 7.89 -15.76 -6.78
CA GLY A 287 6.59 -15.08 -6.87
C GLY A 287 6.08 -14.84 -8.30
N PRO A 288 4.90 -14.20 -8.47
CA PRO A 288 4.31 -13.97 -9.78
C PRO A 288 5.14 -13.01 -10.63
N VAL A 289 5.25 -13.29 -11.92
CA VAL A 289 5.83 -12.39 -12.93
C VAL A 289 4.81 -11.41 -13.49
N PHE A 290 3.52 -11.71 -13.33
CA PHE A 290 2.43 -10.85 -13.79
C PHE A 290 1.15 -11.08 -12.98
N VAL A 291 0.39 -10.01 -12.77
CA VAL A 291 -0.91 -10.02 -12.12
C VAL A 291 -1.87 -9.16 -12.91
N SER A 292 -3.12 -9.60 -13.11
CA SER A 292 -4.18 -8.82 -13.78
C SER A 292 -5.47 -8.91 -12.99
N THR A 293 -6.13 -7.77 -12.78
CA THR A 293 -7.46 -7.72 -12.16
C THR A 293 -8.57 -8.03 -13.18
N TRP A 294 -9.72 -8.51 -12.68
CA TRP A 294 -10.93 -8.63 -13.48
C TRP A 294 -11.65 -7.28 -13.63
N PRO A 295 -12.08 -6.87 -14.84
CA PRO A 295 -12.61 -5.53 -15.10
C PRO A 295 -13.92 -5.18 -14.38
N SER A 296 -14.68 -6.16 -13.86
CA SER A 296 -16.05 -6.00 -13.35
C SER A 296 -17.10 -5.71 -14.43
N ALA A 297 -18.28 -6.33 -14.30
CA ALA A 297 -19.45 -6.02 -15.12
C ALA A 297 -20.08 -4.64 -14.81
N GLU A 298 -19.71 -4.02 -13.68
CA GLU A 298 -20.15 -2.69 -13.25
C GLU A 298 -18.94 -1.74 -13.26
N ALA A 299 -18.97 -0.71 -14.10
CA ALA A 299 -17.80 0.16 -14.32
C ALA A 299 -17.39 0.95 -13.07
N ASP A 300 -18.39 1.35 -12.29
CA ASP A 300 -18.33 1.98 -10.96
C ASP A 300 -17.72 1.05 -9.89
N ARG A 301 -17.68 -0.26 -10.14
CA ARG A 301 -17.09 -1.27 -9.25
C ARG A 301 -15.81 -1.89 -9.80
N SER A 302 -15.04 -1.11 -10.55
CA SER A 302 -13.70 -1.51 -11.01
C SER A 302 -12.89 -2.11 -9.85
N ALA A 303 -12.27 -3.27 -10.06
CA ALA A 303 -11.43 -3.92 -9.04
C ALA A 303 -10.20 -3.05 -8.78
N GLY A 304 -9.88 -2.82 -7.52
CA GLY A 304 -8.63 -2.17 -7.15
C GLY A 304 -7.43 -3.10 -7.36
N TRP A 305 -6.25 -2.54 -7.63
CA TRP A 305 -5.05 -3.38 -7.85
C TRP A 305 -4.46 -4.02 -6.57
N ARG A 306 -4.94 -3.59 -5.39
CA ARG A 306 -4.61 -4.22 -4.10
C ARG A 306 -5.74 -5.04 -3.52
N GLU A 307 -6.96 -4.53 -3.66
CA GLU A 307 -8.17 -5.14 -3.12
C GLU A 307 -9.33 -4.91 -4.10
N GLY A 308 -9.94 -6.00 -4.55
CA GLY A 308 -11.21 -5.98 -5.25
C GLY A 308 -12.38 -6.26 -4.30
N GLN A 309 -13.60 -5.96 -4.75
CA GLN A 309 -14.79 -6.49 -4.09
C GLN A 309 -14.92 -7.99 -4.42
N ALA A 310 -15.35 -8.81 -3.46
CA ALA A 310 -15.74 -10.20 -3.69
C ALA A 310 -16.80 -10.30 -4.80
N ARG A 311 -16.72 -11.35 -5.63
CA ARG A 311 -17.59 -11.51 -6.80
C ARG A 311 -18.04 -12.95 -6.97
N ARG A 312 -19.14 -13.11 -7.71
CA ARG A 312 -19.60 -14.39 -8.21
C ARG A 312 -19.19 -14.54 -9.67
N LEU A 313 -18.07 -15.24 -9.88
CA LEU A 313 -17.57 -15.57 -11.20
C LEU A 313 -17.97 -17.00 -11.58
N GLU A 314 -18.57 -17.17 -12.75
CA GLU A 314 -18.71 -18.49 -13.37
C GLU A 314 -17.45 -18.79 -14.17
N VAL A 315 -16.71 -19.83 -13.79
CA VAL A 315 -15.46 -20.23 -14.45
C VAL A 315 -15.64 -21.60 -15.10
N ARG A 316 -15.29 -21.70 -16.39
CA ARG A 316 -15.33 -22.94 -17.16
C ARG A 316 -13.97 -23.18 -17.82
N PRO A 317 -13.38 -24.39 -17.71
CA PRO A 317 -12.16 -24.71 -18.42
C PRO A 317 -12.36 -24.64 -19.94
N VAL A 318 -11.36 -24.13 -20.66
CA VAL A 318 -11.24 -24.20 -22.12
C VAL A 318 -9.84 -24.69 -22.50
N GLU A 319 -9.60 -24.92 -23.78
CA GLU A 319 -8.26 -25.28 -24.27
C GLU A 319 -7.24 -24.19 -23.89
N HIS A 320 -6.17 -24.58 -23.21
CA HIS A 320 -5.11 -23.69 -22.70
C HIS A 320 -5.58 -22.55 -21.77
N GLY A 321 -6.74 -22.67 -21.13
CA GLY A 321 -7.28 -21.53 -20.38
C GLY A 321 -8.60 -21.74 -19.67
N VAL A 322 -9.26 -20.62 -19.40
CA VAL A 322 -10.59 -20.55 -18.80
C VAL A 322 -11.47 -19.53 -19.50
N GLU A 323 -12.76 -19.82 -19.59
CA GLU A 323 -13.80 -18.85 -19.85
C GLU A 323 -14.40 -18.43 -18.50
N VAL A 324 -14.50 -17.12 -18.29
CA VAL A 324 -15.00 -16.50 -17.07
C VAL A 324 -16.18 -15.61 -17.44
N SER A 325 -17.26 -15.68 -16.69
CA SER A 325 -18.35 -14.72 -16.86
C SER A 325 -18.84 -14.17 -15.52
N GLU A 326 -19.23 -12.89 -15.55
CA GLU A 326 -19.78 -12.15 -14.42
C GLU A 326 -21.08 -11.48 -14.85
N ARG A 327 -22.13 -11.60 -14.04
CA ARG A 327 -23.42 -10.97 -14.28
C ARG A 327 -23.88 -10.21 -13.05
N THR A 328 -23.94 -8.88 -13.17
CA THR A 328 -24.32 -7.96 -12.09
C THR A 328 -25.12 -6.79 -12.68
N GLY A 329 -26.16 -6.33 -12.00
CA GLY A 329 -26.93 -5.16 -12.43
C GLY A 329 -27.60 -5.26 -13.81
N GLY A 330 -27.78 -6.48 -14.34
CA GLY A 330 -28.25 -6.72 -15.72
C GLY A 330 -27.15 -6.63 -16.80
N ASN A 331 -25.92 -6.27 -16.42
CA ASN A 331 -24.75 -6.30 -17.27
C ASN A 331 -24.12 -7.69 -17.30
N LEU A 332 -23.46 -8.03 -18.40
CA LEU A 332 -22.68 -9.25 -18.57
C LEU A 332 -21.31 -8.90 -19.13
N VAL A 333 -20.28 -9.49 -18.53
CA VAL A 333 -18.93 -9.55 -19.10
C VAL A 333 -18.55 -11.02 -19.20
N THR A 334 -18.10 -11.43 -20.39
CA THR A 334 -17.49 -12.74 -20.63
C THR A 334 -16.07 -12.54 -21.10
N GLY A 335 -15.13 -13.25 -20.50
CA GLY A 335 -13.71 -13.20 -20.82
C GLY A 335 -13.14 -14.60 -21.05
N THR A 336 -12.41 -14.79 -22.15
CA THR A 336 -11.61 -16.00 -22.36
C THR A 336 -10.15 -15.65 -22.08
N LEU A 337 -9.54 -16.32 -21.11
CA LEU A 337 -8.17 -16.13 -20.66
C LEU A 337 -7.36 -17.39 -21.02
N THR A 338 -6.38 -17.28 -21.91
CA THR A 338 -5.56 -18.41 -22.36
C THR A 338 -4.08 -18.09 -22.23
N LEU A 339 -3.31 -19.03 -21.70
CA LEU A 339 -1.85 -18.96 -21.65
C LEU A 339 -1.27 -20.13 -22.44
N HIS A 340 -0.65 -19.82 -23.57
CA HIS A 340 -0.05 -20.83 -24.45
C HIS A 340 1.20 -20.28 -25.13
N ARG A 341 2.30 -21.05 -25.13
CA ARG A 341 3.56 -20.70 -25.81
C ARG A 341 4.07 -19.31 -25.43
N GLY A 342 4.05 -19.01 -24.13
CA GLY A 342 4.50 -17.71 -23.61
C GLY A 342 3.57 -16.53 -23.92
N VAL A 343 2.33 -16.75 -24.37
CA VAL A 343 1.39 -15.65 -24.64
C VAL A 343 0.17 -15.81 -23.75
N LEU A 344 -0.08 -14.80 -22.91
CA LEU A 344 -1.37 -14.60 -22.27
C LEU A 344 -2.25 -13.73 -23.18
N GLU A 345 -3.32 -14.32 -23.67
CA GLU A 345 -4.36 -13.63 -24.41
C GLU A 345 -5.63 -13.55 -23.57
N GLN A 346 -6.22 -12.36 -23.51
CA GLN A 346 -7.46 -12.09 -22.80
C GLN A 346 -8.44 -11.45 -23.78
N ARG A 347 -9.53 -12.15 -24.07
CA ARG A 347 -10.57 -11.70 -25.01
C ARG A 347 -11.85 -11.45 -24.26
N PHE A 348 -12.44 -10.28 -24.41
CA PHE A 348 -13.64 -9.88 -23.68
C PHE A 348 -14.77 -9.49 -24.61
N ALA A 349 -15.97 -9.93 -24.25
CA ALA A 349 -17.24 -9.46 -24.79
C ALA A 349 -18.10 -8.95 -23.64
N TYR A 350 -18.84 -7.87 -23.86
CA TYR A 350 -19.61 -7.23 -22.80
C TYR A 350 -20.84 -6.49 -23.32
N THR A 351 -21.87 -6.36 -22.49
CA THR A 351 -23.10 -5.62 -22.82
C THR A 351 -22.92 -4.11 -22.69
N THR A 352 -22.16 -3.69 -21.70
CA THR A 352 -21.80 -2.31 -21.39
C THR A 352 -20.32 -2.28 -21.07
N ARG A 353 -19.67 -1.13 -21.28
CA ARG A 353 -18.23 -1.02 -21.07
C ARG A 353 -17.91 -1.38 -19.61
N PRO A 354 -17.09 -2.42 -19.36
CA PRO A 354 -16.77 -2.86 -18.02
C PRO A 354 -15.79 -1.91 -17.35
N GLY A 355 -15.53 -2.13 -16.08
CA GLY A 355 -14.55 -1.35 -15.33
C GLY A 355 -13.10 -1.57 -15.81
N ARG A 356 -12.19 -0.94 -15.10
CA ARG A 356 -10.77 -0.86 -15.46
C ARG A 356 -10.03 -2.15 -15.14
N ILE A 357 -9.00 -2.46 -15.95
CA ILE A 357 -8.06 -3.54 -15.69
C ILE A 357 -6.73 -2.93 -15.26
N PHE A 358 -6.27 -3.35 -14.08
CA PHE A 358 -4.94 -3.05 -13.60
C PHE A 358 -4.05 -4.28 -13.76
N GLN A 359 -2.86 -4.07 -14.29
CA GLN A 359 -1.89 -5.14 -14.52
C GLN A 359 -0.55 -4.77 -13.89
N THR A 360 -0.06 -5.65 -13.02
CA THR A 360 1.22 -5.49 -12.33
C THR A 360 2.23 -6.46 -12.92
N VAL A 361 3.38 -5.96 -13.35
CA VAL A 361 4.54 -6.78 -13.71
C VAL A 361 5.37 -7.04 -12.45
N GLY A 362 5.61 -8.31 -12.16
CA GLY A 362 6.24 -8.76 -10.91
C GLY A 362 7.77 -8.71 -10.90
N LEU A 363 8.39 -8.30 -12.00
CA LEU A 363 9.84 -8.06 -12.04
C LEU A 363 10.16 -6.80 -11.25
N ARG A 364 11.00 -6.95 -10.21
CA ARG A 364 11.44 -5.83 -9.35
C ARG A 364 12.82 -5.28 -9.72
N GLN A 365 13.65 -6.10 -10.37
CA GLN A 365 15.00 -5.75 -10.80
C GLN A 365 15.12 -5.84 -12.32
N GLY A 366 16.08 -5.11 -12.88
CA GLY A 366 16.37 -5.10 -14.31
C GLY A 366 15.94 -3.80 -14.99
N GLU A 367 15.59 -3.91 -16.28
CA GLU A 367 15.28 -2.78 -17.16
C GLU A 367 13.81 -2.78 -17.58
N PHE A 368 13.21 -1.60 -17.55
CA PHE A 368 11.96 -1.27 -18.23
C PHE A 368 12.27 -0.49 -19.52
N ALA A 369 11.65 -0.89 -20.63
CA ALA A 369 11.73 -0.21 -21.91
C ALA A 369 10.33 0.18 -22.42
N LEU A 370 10.18 1.46 -22.79
CA LEU A 370 9.03 1.96 -23.53
C LEU A 370 9.48 2.29 -24.95
N THR A 371 9.02 1.49 -25.91
CA THR A 371 9.24 1.72 -27.34
C THR A 371 8.00 2.38 -27.92
N GLY A 372 8.13 3.63 -28.36
CA GLY A 372 7.07 4.38 -29.03
C GLY A 372 7.46 4.79 -30.46
N PRO A 373 6.58 5.54 -31.15
CA PRO A 373 6.87 6.07 -32.48
C PRO A 373 8.11 6.96 -32.52
N ASP A 374 8.39 7.67 -31.43
CA ASP A 374 9.45 8.68 -31.32
C ASP A 374 10.80 8.11 -30.83
N GLY A 375 10.87 6.82 -30.50
CA GLY A 375 12.09 6.15 -30.05
C GLY A 375 11.91 5.16 -28.90
N VAL A 376 13.01 4.77 -28.28
CA VAL A 376 13.05 3.84 -27.14
C VAL A 376 13.57 4.56 -25.91
N GLU A 377 12.78 4.56 -24.85
CA GLU A 377 13.19 5.00 -23.51
C GLU A 377 13.48 3.78 -22.64
N ARG A 378 14.57 3.82 -21.85
CA ARG A 378 15.03 2.71 -21.00
C ARG A 378 15.38 3.21 -19.61
N HIS A 379 14.90 2.50 -18.60
CA HIS A 379 15.03 2.88 -17.20
C HIS A 379 15.20 1.64 -16.32
N PRO A 380 16.02 1.68 -15.26
CA PRO A 380 15.96 0.68 -14.20
C PRO A 380 14.53 0.54 -13.67
N ILE A 381 14.10 -0.69 -13.39
CA ILE A 381 12.79 -0.92 -12.77
C ILE A 381 12.72 -0.21 -11.41
N GLY A 382 11.61 0.46 -11.14
CA GLY A 382 11.42 1.32 -9.96
C GLY A 382 11.90 2.77 -10.15
N THR A 383 12.58 3.08 -11.27
CA THR A 383 13.00 4.44 -11.63
C THR A 383 12.14 5.00 -12.78
N GLY A 384 11.84 6.30 -12.71
CA GLY A 384 10.73 6.95 -13.42
C GLY A 384 10.49 6.56 -14.88
N ILE A 385 9.36 5.86 -15.11
CA ILE A 385 8.29 6.20 -16.05
C ILE A 385 6.98 5.77 -15.35
N GLY A 386 6.07 6.72 -15.08
CA GLY A 386 4.88 6.52 -14.23
C GLY A 386 5.00 7.14 -12.83
N VAL A 387 6.23 7.27 -12.31
CA VAL A 387 6.53 7.82 -10.97
C VAL A 387 6.56 9.37 -10.96
N ARG A 388 5.65 10.04 -11.68
CA ARG A 388 5.16 11.31 -11.12
C ARG A 388 4.46 11.03 -9.80
N ASP A 389 3.86 9.84 -9.72
CA ASP A 389 2.95 9.50 -8.67
C ASP A 389 3.38 8.27 -7.89
N THR A 390 3.35 8.43 -6.58
CA THR A 390 3.24 7.34 -5.60
C THR A 390 2.13 7.62 -4.58
N SER A 391 1.50 8.79 -4.76
CA SER A 391 0.20 9.14 -4.26
C SER A 391 -0.88 8.46 -5.09
N GLU A 392 -2.12 8.75 -4.72
CA GLU A 392 -3.27 7.95 -5.04
C GLU A 392 -3.96 8.41 -6.35
N VAL A 393 -3.36 9.33 -7.12
CA VAL A 393 -4.00 10.04 -8.25
C VAL A 393 -3.66 9.39 -9.59
N VAL A 394 -4.33 8.28 -9.87
CA VAL A 394 -4.14 7.48 -11.10
C VAL A 394 -4.26 8.34 -12.36
N ALA A 395 -5.13 9.36 -12.38
CA ALA A 395 -5.34 10.34 -13.46
C ALA A 395 -4.06 11.01 -13.97
N ALA A 396 -3.05 11.19 -13.11
CA ALA A 396 -1.77 11.81 -13.45
C ALA A 396 -0.76 10.83 -14.11
N ALA A 397 -1.17 9.57 -14.33
CA ALA A 397 -0.36 8.54 -14.98
C ALA A 397 0.08 8.94 -16.40
N ARG A 398 1.28 8.50 -16.80
CA ARG A 398 1.77 8.70 -18.16
C ARG A 398 1.01 7.80 -19.13
N THR A 399 0.58 8.32 -20.26
CA THR A 399 -0.03 7.51 -21.32
C THR A 399 0.99 7.13 -22.38
N ALA A 400 1.18 5.83 -22.63
CA ALA A 400 1.83 5.32 -23.83
C ALA A 400 0.82 5.26 -24.99
N PRO A 401 1.13 5.83 -26.16
CA PRO A 401 0.21 5.84 -27.29
C PRO A 401 0.02 4.44 -27.88
N ALA A 402 -1.06 4.26 -28.65
CA ALA A 402 -1.26 3.06 -29.45
C ALA A 402 -0.07 2.83 -30.41
N GLY A 403 0.27 1.57 -30.65
CA GLY A 403 1.45 1.14 -31.41
C GLY A 403 2.73 1.08 -30.57
N SER A 404 2.70 1.47 -29.29
CA SER A 404 3.86 1.32 -28.40
C SER A 404 4.06 -0.13 -27.96
N ALA A 405 5.26 -0.44 -27.47
CA ALA A 405 5.56 -1.68 -26.78
C ALA A 405 6.24 -1.38 -25.44
N LEU A 406 5.66 -1.90 -24.37
CA LEU A 406 6.24 -1.86 -23.04
C LEU A 406 6.92 -3.20 -22.77
N ALA A 407 8.13 -3.20 -22.23
CA ALA A 407 8.83 -4.43 -21.90
C ALA A 407 9.63 -4.31 -20.61
N TRP A 408 9.62 -5.36 -19.81
CA TRP A 408 10.40 -5.50 -18.58
C TRP A 408 11.28 -6.72 -18.71
N THR A 409 12.53 -6.62 -18.26
CA THR A 409 13.43 -7.78 -18.24
C THR A 409 14.46 -7.68 -17.13
N ASP A 410 14.71 -8.81 -16.48
CA ASP A 410 15.81 -9.03 -15.52
C ASP A 410 16.96 -9.85 -16.15
N GLY A 411 16.97 -10.00 -17.48
CA GLY A 411 17.90 -10.83 -18.23
C GLY A 411 17.52 -12.31 -18.34
N THR A 412 16.71 -12.87 -17.43
CA THR A 412 16.25 -14.27 -17.50
C THR A 412 14.78 -14.37 -17.89
N THR A 413 13.98 -13.45 -17.39
CA THR A 413 12.56 -13.28 -17.66
C THR A 413 12.34 -11.99 -18.41
N ARG A 414 11.42 -12.03 -19.38
CA ARG A 414 10.93 -10.86 -20.07
C ARG A 414 9.41 -10.88 -20.13
N VAL A 415 8.79 -9.79 -19.69
CA VAL A 415 7.36 -9.55 -19.84
C VAL A 415 7.18 -8.40 -20.82
N ALA A 416 6.33 -8.54 -21.83
CA ALA A 416 6.08 -7.50 -22.81
C ALA A 416 4.59 -7.30 -23.11
N LEU A 417 4.20 -6.03 -23.21
CA LEU A 417 2.84 -5.59 -23.42
C LEU A 417 2.81 -4.78 -24.73
N PRO A 418 2.46 -5.42 -25.87
CA PRO A 418 2.17 -4.69 -27.10
C PRO A 418 0.88 -3.87 -26.92
N ALA A 419 0.99 -2.55 -27.06
CA ALA A 419 -0.11 -1.61 -26.86
C ALA A 419 -0.85 -1.37 -28.18
N GLY A 420 -1.84 -2.20 -28.49
CA GLY A 420 -2.76 -1.95 -29.63
C GLY A 420 -3.63 -0.69 -29.44
N HIS A 421 -3.85 -0.32 -28.18
CA HIS A 421 -4.57 0.87 -27.74
C HIS A 421 -3.72 1.63 -26.70
N PRO A 422 -4.01 2.90 -26.38
CA PRO A 422 -3.28 3.63 -25.35
C PRO A 422 -3.27 2.89 -24.00
N VAL A 423 -2.12 2.89 -23.33
CA VAL A 423 -1.92 2.25 -22.01
C VAL A 423 -1.44 3.29 -21.02
N ARG A 424 -2.02 3.34 -19.82
CA ARG A 424 -1.59 4.25 -18.77
C ARG A 424 -0.60 3.56 -17.84
N LEU A 425 0.58 4.13 -17.69
CA LEU A 425 1.62 3.70 -16.77
C LEU A 425 1.47 4.47 -15.45
N ILE A 426 0.94 3.79 -14.44
CA ILE A 426 0.71 4.35 -13.10
C ILE A 426 2.03 4.34 -12.32
N THR A 427 2.76 3.22 -12.39
CA THR A 427 4.14 3.12 -11.92
C THR A 427 4.98 2.44 -13.01
N THR A 428 6.27 2.23 -12.74
CA THR A 428 7.11 1.48 -13.66
C THR A 428 6.61 0.06 -13.90
N THR A 429 5.87 -0.54 -12.97
CA THR A 429 5.41 -1.94 -13.05
C THR A 429 3.89 -2.08 -13.03
N LEU A 430 3.14 -1.01 -12.76
CA LEU A 430 1.68 -1.02 -12.73
C LEU A 430 1.12 -0.25 -13.92
N VAL A 431 0.30 -0.91 -14.72
CA VAL A 431 -0.39 -0.30 -15.86
C VAL A 431 -1.91 -0.45 -15.75
N GLU A 432 -2.62 0.54 -16.27
CA GLU A 432 -4.05 0.50 -16.50
C GLU A 432 -4.31 0.31 -17.99
N ARG A 433 -5.16 -0.67 -18.32
CA ARG A 433 -5.61 -0.94 -19.69
C ARG A 433 -7.12 -0.90 -19.76
N HIS A 434 -7.63 -0.28 -20.82
CA HIS A 434 -9.05 -0.20 -21.09
C HIS A 434 -9.46 -1.24 -22.11
N LEU A 435 -10.65 -1.83 -21.93
CA LEU A 435 -11.22 -2.77 -22.88
C LEU A 435 -11.91 -2.00 -24.02
N VAL A 436 -11.18 -1.83 -25.12
CA VAL A 436 -11.69 -1.24 -26.36
C VAL A 436 -11.98 -2.37 -27.36
N PRO A 437 -13.22 -2.49 -27.87
CA PRO A 437 -13.55 -3.53 -28.85
C PRO A 437 -12.87 -3.27 -30.20
N ASP A 438 -12.38 -4.34 -30.82
CA ASP A 438 -11.94 -4.32 -32.20
C ASP A 438 -13.16 -4.27 -33.16
N ALA A 439 -12.91 -4.25 -34.47
CA ALA A 439 -13.96 -4.21 -35.49
C ALA A 439 -14.97 -5.37 -35.42
N ASP A 440 -14.61 -6.49 -34.79
CA ASP A 440 -15.47 -7.65 -34.57
C ASP A 440 -16.23 -7.62 -33.23
N GLY A 441 -16.16 -6.51 -32.50
CA GLY A 441 -16.85 -6.31 -31.23
C GLY A 441 -16.18 -6.98 -30.03
N THR A 442 -15.02 -7.63 -30.19
CA THR A 442 -14.27 -8.24 -29.09
C THR A 442 -13.12 -7.34 -28.65
N ALA A 443 -12.99 -7.08 -27.36
CA ALA A 443 -11.83 -6.37 -26.81
C ALA A 443 -10.70 -7.36 -26.50
N ARG A 444 -9.47 -7.07 -26.97
CA ARG A 444 -8.32 -7.98 -26.83
C ARG A 444 -7.16 -7.35 -26.09
N LEU A 445 -6.66 -8.07 -25.10
CA LEU A 445 -5.40 -7.77 -24.43
C LEU A 445 -4.41 -8.92 -24.66
N ARG A 446 -3.17 -8.55 -24.94
CA ARG A 446 -2.06 -9.48 -25.13
C ARG A 446 -0.92 -9.11 -24.20
N THR A 447 -0.33 -10.13 -23.58
CA THR A 447 0.90 -10.06 -22.79
C THR A 447 1.80 -11.22 -23.19
N GLU A 448 3.06 -10.94 -23.44
CA GLU A 448 4.06 -11.91 -23.89
C GLU A 448 5.10 -12.15 -22.81
N PHE A 449 5.45 -13.41 -22.62
CA PHE A 449 6.41 -13.91 -21.67
C PHE A 449 7.51 -14.64 -22.43
N ALA A 450 8.75 -14.33 -22.09
CA ALA A 450 9.88 -15.16 -22.46
C ALA A 450 10.65 -15.49 -21.19
N THR A 451 10.85 -16.77 -20.93
CA THR A 451 11.63 -17.31 -19.83
C THR A 451 12.83 -18.04 -20.42
N GLY A 452 14.00 -17.89 -19.82
CA GLY A 452 15.20 -18.54 -20.31
C GLY A 452 16.29 -18.61 -19.26
N THR A 453 17.17 -19.60 -19.41
CA THR A 453 18.42 -19.69 -18.68
C THR A 453 19.44 -18.76 -19.34
N ALA A 454 19.43 -17.48 -18.99
CA ALA A 454 20.60 -16.65 -19.27
C ALA A 454 21.65 -16.94 -18.18
N PRO A 455 22.84 -17.47 -18.53
CA PRO A 455 23.93 -17.49 -17.56
C PRO A 455 24.26 -16.04 -17.22
N ALA A 456 24.17 -15.69 -15.93
CA ALA A 456 24.77 -14.47 -15.44
C ALA A 456 26.24 -14.49 -15.87
N ALA A 457 26.65 -13.56 -16.73
CA ALA A 457 28.07 -13.42 -17.04
C ALA A 457 28.77 -13.15 -15.69
N PRO A 458 29.77 -13.94 -15.29
CA PRO A 458 30.50 -13.68 -14.06
C PRO A 458 31.16 -12.31 -14.19
N ARG A 459 30.60 -11.30 -13.52
CA ARG A 459 31.24 -9.99 -13.42
C ARG A 459 32.25 -10.06 -12.30
N ALA A 460 33.46 -9.56 -12.57
CA ALA A 460 34.44 -9.33 -11.53
C ALA A 460 33.85 -8.33 -10.55
N ALA A 461 33.61 -8.77 -9.31
CA ALA A 461 33.26 -7.86 -8.23
C ALA A 461 34.37 -6.81 -8.12
N VAL A 462 34.00 -5.52 -8.16
CA VAL A 462 34.94 -4.45 -7.87
C VAL A 462 35.14 -4.45 -6.36
N HIS A 463 36.12 -5.22 -5.90
CA HIS A 463 36.55 -5.19 -4.51
C HIS A 463 37.26 -3.86 -4.25
N GLY A 464 36.51 -2.86 -3.80
CA GLY A 464 37.09 -1.72 -3.09
C GLY A 464 37.83 -2.23 -1.86
N GLN A 465 39.00 -1.65 -1.56
CA GLN A 465 39.61 -1.89 -0.25
C GLN A 465 38.73 -1.21 0.81
N PRO A 466 38.21 -1.97 1.80
CA PRO A 466 37.51 -1.38 2.93
C PRO A 466 38.42 -0.37 3.63
N LEU A 467 37.82 0.55 4.39
CA LEU A 467 38.59 1.37 5.31
C LEU A 467 39.44 0.47 6.23
N ASP A 468 40.64 0.93 6.59
CA ASP A 468 41.45 0.30 7.63
C ASP A 468 41.48 1.18 8.88
N GLY A 469 41.02 0.63 10.00
CA GLY A 469 40.83 1.35 11.25
C GLY A 469 40.03 0.54 12.26
N GLN A 470 39.62 1.22 13.34
CA GLN A 470 38.83 0.61 14.41
C GLN A 470 37.33 0.68 14.12
N ARG A 471 36.63 -0.43 14.40
CA ARG A 471 35.17 -0.54 14.38
C ARG A 471 34.61 -0.46 15.79
N LYS A 472 33.47 0.21 15.94
CA LYS A 472 32.65 0.16 17.15
C LYS A 472 31.19 -0.06 16.78
N VAL A 473 30.59 -1.13 17.29
CA VAL A 473 29.16 -1.45 17.15
C VAL A 473 28.54 -1.54 18.53
N THR A 474 27.33 -1.03 18.70
CA THR A 474 26.59 -1.08 19.97
C THR A 474 25.17 -1.57 19.72
N VAL A 475 24.84 -2.74 20.24
CA VAL A 475 23.51 -3.35 20.18
C VAL A 475 22.80 -3.15 21.52
N LYS A 476 21.49 -2.87 21.49
CA LYS A 476 20.67 -2.75 22.71
C LYS A 476 19.32 -3.43 22.52
N ALA A 477 19.01 -4.40 23.38
CA ALA A 477 17.70 -5.04 23.45
C ALA A 477 16.54 -4.04 23.62
N THR A 478 16.68 -3.00 24.45
CA THR A 478 15.64 -1.98 24.66
C THR A 478 15.28 -1.16 23.40
N ALA A 479 16.18 -1.11 22.43
CA ALA A 479 15.94 -0.50 21.13
C ALA A 479 15.65 -1.54 20.02
N GLY A 480 15.78 -2.84 20.33
CA GLY A 480 15.61 -3.94 19.39
C GLY A 480 16.65 -3.98 18.27
N GLY A 481 17.83 -3.38 18.45
CA GLY A 481 18.67 -3.05 17.30
C GLY A 481 20.09 -2.53 17.59
N ILE A 482 20.82 -2.25 16.50
CA ILE A 482 22.09 -1.49 16.53
C ILE A 482 21.76 -0.03 16.82
N THR A 483 22.26 0.51 17.93
CA THR A 483 22.04 1.90 18.34
C THR A 483 23.21 2.83 18.01
N GLY A 484 24.38 2.27 17.70
CA GLY A 484 25.53 3.03 17.23
C GLY A 484 26.47 2.14 16.42
N TRP A 485 26.99 2.67 15.33
CA TRP A 485 28.02 2.03 14.51
C TRP A 485 28.93 3.09 13.89
N THR A 486 30.24 2.96 14.13
CA THR A 486 31.29 3.75 13.50
C THR A 486 32.39 2.87 12.92
N GLU A 487 32.96 3.25 11.79
CA GLU A 487 34.16 2.65 11.16
C GLU A 487 35.23 3.72 10.95
N ALA A 488 36.39 3.58 11.58
CA ALA A 488 37.48 4.56 11.51
C ALA A 488 37.02 6.01 11.79
N GLY A 489 36.07 6.18 12.73
CA GLY A 489 35.46 7.48 13.06
C GLY A 489 34.32 7.92 12.13
N THR A 490 34.10 7.25 11.00
CA THR A 490 32.93 7.47 10.14
C THR A 490 31.70 6.87 10.78
N LYS A 491 30.65 7.67 10.98
CA LYS A 491 29.34 7.17 11.40
C LYS A 491 28.65 6.48 10.23
N VAL A 492 28.20 5.24 10.46
CA VAL A 492 27.62 4.39 9.40
C VAL A 492 26.10 4.42 9.41
N LEU A 493 25.51 4.24 10.60
CA LEU A 493 24.07 4.23 10.78
C LEU A 493 23.62 5.39 11.69
N ARG A 494 22.42 5.90 11.42
CA ARG A 494 21.76 6.90 12.25
C ARG A 494 20.77 6.20 13.18
N SER A 495 20.65 6.66 14.43
CA SER A 495 19.69 6.10 15.38
C SER A 495 19.11 7.21 16.27
N PRO A 496 17.81 7.16 16.62
CA PRO A 496 17.21 8.09 17.57
C PRO A 496 17.39 7.65 19.03
N ALA A 497 17.92 6.44 19.28
CA ALA A 497 18.09 5.89 20.62
C ALA A 497 18.80 6.87 21.58
N PRO A 498 18.36 6.97 22.85
CA PRO A 498 17.33 6.16 23.50
C PRO A 498 15.89 6.64 23.25
N ARG A 499 15.67 7.62 22.35
CA ARG A 499 14.34 8.14 22.02
C ARG A 499 13.67 7.27 20.94
N THR A 500 12.36 7.43 20.81
CA THR A 500 11.59 6.94 19.66
C THR A 500 11.21 8.12 18.77
N ARG A 501 11.27 7.94 17.45
CA ARG A 501 10.86 8.93 16.45
C ARG A 501 10.12 8.25 15.30
N ALA A 502 9.46 9.04 14.45
CA ALA A 502 9.00 8.56 13.17
C ALA A 502 10.14 8.53 12.14
N PHE A 503 10.13 7.54 11.25
CA PHE A 503 11.00 7.46 10.07
C PHE A 503 10.19 7.00 8.87
N GLY A 504 9.97 7.87 7.88
CA GLY A 504 9.03 7.57 6.80
C GLY A 504 7.66 7.21 7.37
N CYS A 505 7.15 6.02 7.04
CA CYS A 505 5.88 5.51 7.54
C CYS A 505 6.00 4.64 8.81
N ASN A 506 7.22 4.47 9.35
CA ASN A 506 7.42 3.82 10.64
C ASN A 506 7.22 4.84 11.78
N PRO A 507 6.19 4.69 12.64
CA PRO A 507 5.91 5.64 13.71
C PRO A 507 6.78 5.43 14.96
N ARG A 508 7.49 4.29 15.06
CA ARG A 508 8.18 3.83 16.27
C ARG A 508 9.66 3.47 16.01
N TRP A 509 10.36 4.23 15.16
CA TRP A 509 11.78 4.03 14.87
C TRP A 509 12.66 4.27 16.12
N ARG A 510 13.54 3.31 16.42
CA ARG A 510 14.39 3.29 17.64
C ARG A 510 15.86 2.97 17.39
N ALA A 511 16.21 2.30 16.30
CA ALA A 511 17.56 1.78 16.07
C ALA A 511 18.05 2.05 14.64
N GLY A 512 19.37 2.08 14.46
CA GLY A 512 19.98 2.25 13.14
C GLY A 512 19.89 1.01 12.26
N ALA A 513 19.86 -0.17 12.88
CA ALA A 513 19.52 -1.43 12.25
C ALA A 513 18.63 -2.27 13.17
N TRP A 514 17.62 -2.95 12.62
CA TRP A 514 16.71 -3.84 13.36
C TRP A 514 16.06 -4.85 12.41
N VAL A 515 15.44 -5.89 12.97
CA VAL A 515 14.76 -6.94 12.20
C VAL A 515 13.26 -6.90 12.44
N THR A 516 12.47 -7.15 11.40
CA THR A 516 11.03 -7.41 11.51
C THR A 516 10.64 -8.64 10.67
N ARG A 517 9.50 -9.24 11.03
CA ARG A 517 8.71 -10.08 10.14
C ARG A 517 7.74 -9.18 9.40
N GLU A 518 7.67 -9.35 8.09
CA GLU A 518 6.84 -8.56 7.19
C GLU A 518 5.99 -9.48 6.33
N HIS A 519 4.85 -8.98 5.88
CA HIS A 519 4.08 -9.67 4.85
C HIS A 519 4.92 -9.96 3.61
N HIS A 520 4.53 -10.99 2.86
CA HIS A 520 5.21 -11.33 1.63
C HIS A 520 5.25 -10.13 0.67
N ARG A 521 6.43 -9.82 0.13
CA ARG A 521 6.61 -8.69 -0.80
C ARG A 521 5.74 -8.75 -2.06
N HIS A 522 5.18 -9.92 -2.39
CA HIS A 522 4.26 -10.13 -3.51
C HIS A 522 2.77 -10.08 -3.12
N SER A 523 2.47 -9.90 -1.83
CA SER A 523 1.09 -9.69 -1.37
C SER A 523 0.51 -8.45 -2.04
N LEU A 524 -0.60 -8.60 -2.76
CA LEU A 524 -1.27 -7.47 -3.41
C LEU A 524 -1.88 -6.51 -2.38
N ALA A 525 -2.47 -7.06 -1.32
CA ALA A 525 -3.14 -6.28 -0.29
C ALA A 525 -2.16 -5.41 0.52
N THR A 526 -1.02 -5.98 0.90
CA THR A 526 -0.08 -5.37 1.84
C THR A 526 1.25 -4.98 1.20
N GLY A 527 1.85 -5.85 0.39
CA GLY A 527 3.25 -5.73 -0.03
C GLY A 527 4.22 -5.71 1.15
N LEU A 528 5.49 -5.34 0.90
CA LEU A 528 6.48 -5.25 1.97
C LEU A 528 6.26 -3.99 2.84
N GLY A 529 6.14 -4.14 4.16
CA GLY A 529 5.90 -3.05 5.11
C GLY A 529 7.13 -2.17 5.38
N TRP A 530 7.09 -1.35 6.43
CA TRP A 530 8.07 -0.27 6.72
C TRP A 530 8.93 -0.52 7.96
N GLY A 531 9.05 -1.77 8.43
CA GLY A 531 9.87 -2.10 9.59
C GLY A 531 9.28 -1.63 10.90
N VAL A 532 7.97 -1.66 11.05
CA VAL A 532 7.31 -1.32 12.32
C VAL A 532 7.47 -2.49 13.29
N ALA A 533 8.41 -2.36 14.23
CA ALA A 533 8.65 -3.41 15.22
C ALA A 533 7.44 -3.56 16.16
N ALA A 534 6.85 -4.75 16.16
CA ALA A 534 5.81 -5.17 17.12
C ALA A 534 6.40 -5.91 18.34
N THR A 535 7.71 -6.14 18.33
CA THR A 535 8.34 -7.20 19.13
C THR A 535 9.19 -6.68 20.28
N GLU A 536 9.08 -7.34 21.44
CA GLU A 536 10.03 -7.17 22.53
C GLU A 536 11.27 -8.04 22.31
N TRP A 537 12.45 -7.43 22.47
CA TRP A 537 13.73 -8.09 22.24
C TRP A 537 14.46 -8.38 23.55
N GLU A 538 15.05 -9.56 23.62
CA GLU A 538 15.93 -10.02 24.68
C GLU A 538 17.38 -10.06 24.20
N GLN A 539 18.32 -9.74 25.09
CA GLN A 539 19.76 -9.80 24.77
C GLN A 539 20.27 -11.24 24.94
N LYS A 540 20.73 -11.89 23.87
CA LYS A 540 21.40 -13.22 23.97
C LYS A 540 22.84 -13.08 24.47
N HIS A 541 23.59 -12.19 23.83
CA HIS A 541 24.98 -11.83 24.10
C HIS A 541 25.23 -10.42 23.52
N PRO A 542 26.38 -9.75 23.72
CA PRO A 542 26.54 -8.31 23.39
C PRO A 542 26.22 -7.89 21.95
N LEU A 543 26.23 -8.82 20.99
CA LEU A 543 25.97 -8.58 19.57
C LEU A 543 24.84 -9.46 19.00
N GLY A 544 23.99 -10.04 19.86
CA GLY A 544 22.90 -10.91 19.44
C GLY A 544 21.62 -10.65 20.22
N LEU A 545 20.49 -10.64 19.51
CA LEU A 545 19.16 -10.46 20.07
C LEU A 545 18.22 -11.62 19.71
N ALA A 546 17.25 -11.88 20.58
CA ALA A 546 16.18 -12.84 20.36
C ALA A 546 14.82 -12.20 20.63
N ALA A 547 13.82 -12.64 19.89
CA ALA A 547 12.41 -12.39 20.14
C ALA A 547 11.68 -13.74 20.21
N PRO A 548 11.70 -14.42 21.37
CA PRO A 548 11.20 -15.79 21.47
C PRO A 548 9.72 -15.94 21.08
N GLN A 549 8.89 -14.94 21.38
CA GLN A 549 7.45 -14.96 21.07
C GLN A 549 7.16 -14.93 19.56
N GLU A 550 8.03 -14.28 18.79
CA GLU A 550 7.89 -14.14 17.33
C GLU A 550 8.70 -15.20 16.56
N GLY A 551 9.50 -16.00 17.27
CA GLY A 551 10.39 -16.99 16.66
C GLY A 551 11.55 -16.39 15.88
N VAL A 552 11.95 -15.14 16.13
CA VAL A 552 13.01 -14.45 15.37
C VAL A 552 14.25 -14.23 16.24
N SER A 553 15.43 -14.37 15.65
CA SER A 553 16.68 -13.90 16.26
C SER A 553 17.69 -13.43 15.23
N TRP A 554 18.62 -12.59 15.65
CA TRP A 554 19.70 -12.14 14.78
C TRP A 554 20.98 -11.85 15.55
N GLU A 555 22.10 -12.01 14.85
CA GLU A 555 23.44 -11.95 15.41
C GLU A 555 24.35 -11.12 14.48
N VAL A 556 25.22 -10.32 15.09
CA VAL A 556 26.18 -9.46 14.39
C VAL A 556 27.58 -10.00 14.63
N THR A 557 28.26 -10.37 13.55
CA THR A 557 29.70 -10.62 13.54
C THR A 557 30.40 -9.35 13.06
N ALA A 558 31.05 -8.65 13.98
CA ALA A 558 31.72 -7.37 13.72
C ALA A 558 33.18 -7.40 14.21
N PRO A 559 34.13 -7.83 13.37
CA PRO A 559 35.56 -7.78 13.68
C PRO A 559 36.01 -6.37 14.08
N GLU A 560 36.96 -6.26 15.02
CA GLU A 560 37.45 -4.97 15.53
C GLU A 560 38.11 -4.11 14.45
N ARG A 561 38.74 -4.75 13.45
CA ARG A 561 39.31 -4.08 12.28
C ARG A 561 38.29 -4.00 11.16
N THR A 562 38.25 -2.84 10.51
CA THR A 562 37.32 -2.55 9.41
C THR A 562 37.68 -3.23 8.08
N ALA A 563 38.86 -3.84 7.99
CA ALA A 563 39.30 -4.62 6.82
C ALA A 563 38.42 -5.84 6.53
N GLU A 564 37.72 -6.38 7.54
CA GLU A 564 36.74 -7.46 7.39
C GLU A 564 35.32 -6.89 7.46
N PRO A 565 34.39 -7.35 6.60
CA PRO A 565 33.01 -6.86 6.60
C PRO A 565 32.28 -7.23 7.89
N VAL A 566 31.26 -6.43 8.25
CA VAL A 566 30.26 -6.83 9.24
C VAL A 566 29.32 -7.83 8.58
N ARG A 567 29.10 -8.97 9.23
CA ARG A 567 28.09 -9.94 8.83
C ARG A 567 26.93 -9.91 9.82
N ILE A 568 25.71 -9.88 9.31
CA ILE A 568 24.48 -9.95 10.10
C ILE A 568 23.71 -11.19 9.68
N ASP A 569 23.55 -12.13 10.59
CA ASP A 569 22.80 -13.37 10.40
C ASP A 569 21.43 -13.24 11.06
N VAL A 570 20.37 -13.58 10.33
CA VAL A 570 18.98 -13.51 10.80
C VAL A 570 18.36 -14.90 10.66
N ARG A 571 17.64 -15.34 11.70
CA ARG A 571 16.95 -16.64 11.75
C ARG A 571 15.51 -16.46 12.18
N ALA A 572 14.58 -16.98 11.39
CA ALA A 572 13.14 -16.98 11.61
C ALA A 572 12.54 -18.32 11.13
N PRO A 573 12.78 -19.44 11.84
CA PRO A 573 12.26 -20.74 11.45
C PRO A 573 10.72 -20.78 11.46
N GLY A 574 10.12 -21.30 10.40
CA GLY A 574 8.66 -21.53 10.31
C GLY A 574 7.83 -20.29 9.99
N ALA A 575 8.44 -19.22 9.45
CA ALA A 575 7.70 -18.07 8.96
C ALA A 575 7.24 -18.31 7.51
N ASP A 576 5.92 -18.22 7.27
CA ASP A 576 5.34 -18.05 5.91
C ASP A 576 5.44 -16.58 5.43
N GLU A 577 6.29 -15.79 6.09
CA GLU A 577 6.44 -14.34 5.99
C GLU A 577 7.87 -13.97 5.61
N GLU A 578 8.07 -12.72 5.19
CA GLU A 578 9.39 -12.19 4.87
C GLU A 578 10.11 -11.77 6.14
N THR A 579 11.40 -12.06 6.22
CA THR A 579 12.26 -11.49 7.24
C THR A 579 13.07 -10.34 6.64
N VAL A 580 13.02 -9.18 7.29
CA VAL A 580 13.71 -7.98 6.79
C VAL A 580 14.64 -7.40 7.83
N LEU A 581 15.91 -7.27 7.46
CA LEU A 581 16.88 -6.43 8.17
C LEU A 581 16.77 -5.00 7.65
N TRP A 582 16.26 -4.10 8.48
CA TRP A 582 16.18 -2.68 8.15
C TRP A 582 17.44 -1.94 8.58
N LEU A 583 17.84 -0.96 7.77
CA LEU A 583 19.00 -0.10 7.98
C LEU A 583 18.61 1.35 7.70
N THR A 584 19.17 2.26 8.50
CA THR A 584 19.07 3.72 8.27
C THR A 584 20.47 4.32 8.14
N PRO A 585 21.07 4.28 6.93
CA PRO A 585 22.40 4.83 6.69
C PRO A 585 22.49 6.31 7.09
N ASP A 586 23.66 6.73 7.61
CA ASP A 586 23.92 8.11 8.00
C ASP A 586 24.14 9.01 6.78
N THR A 587 23.04 9.36 6.11
CA THR A 587 23.00 10.06 4.83
C THR A 587 22.52 11.51 5.00
N PRO A 588 22.93 12.42 4.09
CA PRO A 588 22.20 13.67 3.87
C PRO A 588 20.76 13.39 3.39
N ALA A 589 19.91 14.42 3.37
CA ALA A 589 18.51 14.28 2.94
C ALA A 589 18.39 13.76 1.49
N ASP A 590 19.24 14.29 0.61
CA ASP A 590 19.45 13.80 -0.75
C ASP A 590 20.84 13.18 -0.83
N THR A 591 20.94 11.94 -1.33
CA THR A 591 22.19 11.21 -1.44
C THR A 591 22.26 10.38 -2.72
N THR A 592 23.48 10.08 -3.16
CA THR A 592 23.73 9.17 -4.28
C THR A 592 23.76 7.72 -3.79
N VAL A 593 23.13 6.83 -4.55
CA VAL A 593 23.22 5.38 -4.37
C VAL A 593 23.71 4.74 -5.67
N VAL A 594 24.52 3.70 -5.54
CA VAL A 594 24.85 2.80 -6.64
C VAL A 594 24.17 1.47 -6.36
N ILE A 595 23.41 0.95 -7.30
CA ILE A 595 22.69 -0.32 -7.17
C ILE A 595 23.13 -1.30 -8.25
N ASP A 596 23.12 -2.58 -7.90
CA ASP A 596 23.12 -3.67 -8.87
C ASP A 596 21.68 -4.15 -9.07
N THR A 597 21.15 -3.98 -10.28
CA THR A 597 19.83 -4.47 -10.66
C THR A 597 19.98 -5.48 -11.79
N ALA A 598 19.68 -6.74 -11.51
CA ALA A 598 19.85 -7.85 -12.46
C ALA A 598 21.25 -7.89 -13.14
N GLY A 599 22.32 -7.69 -12.36
CA GLY A 599 23.71 -7.71 -12.85
C GLY A 599 24.16 -6.44 -13.57
N THR A 600 23.35 -5.38 -13.55
CA THR A 600 23.67 -4.08 -14.15
C THR A 600 23.80 -3.00 -13.08
N ARG A 601 24.96 -2.32 -13.10
CA ARG A 601 25.28 -1.22 -12.20
C ARG A 601 24.58 0.07 -12.65
N HIS A 602 23.82 0.69 -11.76
CA HIS A 602 23.22 2.01 -11.96
C HIS A 602 23.57 2.96 -10.82
N GLU A 603 23.85 4.21 -11.15
CA GLU A 603 24.04 5.29 -10.20
C GLU A 603 22.80 6.19 -10.22
N LEU A 604 22.19 6.37 -9.05
CA LEU A 604 20.93 7.06 -8.87
C LEU A 604 21.05 8.10 -7.75
N GLU A 605 20.44 9.26 -7.94
CA GLU A 605 20.17 10.18 -6.85
C GLU A 605 18.92 9.73 -6.09
N SER A 606 18.90 9.85 -4.76
CA SER A 606 17.77 9.39 -3.93
C SER A 606 16.46 10.11 -4.28
N GLY A 607 16.53 11.34 -4.80
CA GLY A 607 15.36 12.07 -5.30
C GLY A 607 14.76 11.50 -6.59
N ALA A 608 15.46 10.60 -7.30
CA ALA A 608 15.01 10.01 -8.56
C ALA A 608 14.08 8.80 -8.37
N PHE A 609 13.89 8.30 -7.14
CA PHE A 609 13.03 7.17 -6.85
C PHE A 609 12.38 7.28 -5.46
N ARG A 610 11.16 6.74 -5.34
CA ARG A 610 10.57 6.44 -4.02
C ARG A 610 11.05 5.09 -3.51
N GLN A 611 11.05 4.09 -4.39
CA GLN A 611 11.39 2.71 -4.07
C GLN A 611 12.08 2.06 -5.26
N VAL A 612 13.23 1.42 -5.03
CA VAL A 612 13.90 0.53 -6.00
C VAL A 612 14.32 -0.76 -5.31
N TRP A 613 14.47 -1.81 -6.12
CA TRP A 613 14.98 -3.10 -5.66
C TRP A 613 16.32 -3.41 -6.33
N ALA A 614 17.19 -4.08 -5.59
CA ALA A 614 18.56 -4.36 -6.01
C ALA A 614 19.06 -5.68 -5.41
N ALA A 615 20.01 -6.32 -6.09
CA ALA A 615 20.77 -7.44 -5.54
C ALA A 615 21.82 -6.95 -4.51
N ALA A 616 22.45 -5.80 -4.78
CA ALA A 616 23.42 -5.14 -3.91
C ALA A 616 23.32 -3.61 -4.02
N ALA A 617 23.72 -2.89 -2.98
CA ALA A 617 23.68 -1.43 -2.95
C ALA A 617 24.90 -0.81 -2.24
N SER A 618 25.39 0.30 -2.77
CA SER A 618 26.41 1.15 -2.16
C SER A 618 25.79 2.53 -1.94
N VAL A 619 25.69 2.95 -0.69
CA VAL A 619 25.03 4.20 -0.28
C VAL A 619 26.09 5.21 0.15
N ARG A 620 26.07 6.41 -0.42
CA ARG A 620 26.97 7.48 -0.01
C ARG A 620 26.58 8.05 1.35
N LEU A 621 27.48 7.94 2.32
CA LEU A 621 27.32 8.46 3.68
C LEU A 621 27.62 9.96 3.74
N SER A 622 27.19 10.60 4.83
CA SER A 622 27.43 12.03 5.10
C SER A 622 28.91 12.38 5.20
N SER A 623 29.76 11.40 5.52
CA SER A 623 31.22 11.55 5.52
C SER A 623 31.86 11.56 4.13
N GLY A 624 31.10 11.22 3.08
CA GLY A 624 31.59 11.02 1.71
C GLY A 624 32.02 9.59 1.39
N HIS A 625 32.14 8.71 2.39
CA HIS A 625 32.39 7.28 2.20
C HIS A 625 31.13 6.53 1.74
N TRP A 626 31.27 5.26 1.37
CA TRP A 626 30.21 4.43 0.83
C TRP A 626 29.95 3.21 1.72
N LEU A 627 28.71 3.04 2.17
CA LEU A 627 28.25 1.81 2.82
C LEU A 627 27.79 0.83 1.74
N HIS A 628 28.54 -0.25 1.56
CA HIS A 628 28.18 -1.38 0.71
C HIS A 628 27.35 -2.40 1.49
N ILE A 629 26.32 -2.95 0.84
CA ILE A 629 25.36 -3.90 1.38
C ILE A 629 25.10 -4.96 0.30
N ALA A 630 25.25 -6.24 0.65
CA ALA A 630 24.96 -7.37 -0.24
C ALA A 630 24.58 -8.63 0.56
N PRO A 631 23.92 -9.63 -0.05
CA PRO A 631 23.81 -10.97 0.51
C PRO A 631 25.19 -11.51 0.88
N ALA A 632 25.26 -12.25 1.99
CA ALA A 632 26.55 -12.78 2.46
C ALA A 632 27.02 -14.01 1.69
N ASP A 633 26.12 -14.70 0.98
CA ASP A 633 26.42 -15.83 0.12
C ASP A 633 26.22 -15.43 -1.35
N PRO A 634 27.30 -15.34 -2.15
CA PRO A 634 27.20 -14.98 -3.56
C PRO A 634 26.55 -16.06 -4.43
N ALA A 635 26.33 -17.27 -3.91
CA ALA A 635 25.68 -18.37 -4.62
C ALA A 635 24.15 -18.40 -4.44
N ASP A 636 23.57 -17.41 -3.74
CA ASP A 636 22.12 -17.35 -3.51
C ASP A 636 21.36 -17.26 -4.85
N PRO A 637 20.25 -18.00 -5.02
CA PRO A 637 19.38 -17.88 -6.19
C PRO A 637 18.89 -16.44 -6.37
N VAL A 638 18.89 -15.97 -7.62
CA VAL A 638 18.42 -14.62 -7.95
C VAL A 638 16.98 -14.42 -7.47
N GLY A 639 16.74 -13.36 -6.69
CA GLY A 639 15.38 -12.95 -6.27
C GLY A 639 14.88 -13.51 -4.93
N THR A 640 15.62 -14.40 -4.25
CA THR A 640 15.27 -14.87 -2.89
C THR A 640 15.69 -13.86 -1.82
N ARG A 641 16.88 -13.27 -1.98
CA ARG A 641 17.42 -12.20 -1.14
C ARG A 641 17.59 -10.96 -1.98
N GLU A 642 16.89 -9.89 -1.59
CA GLU A 642 16.95 -8.61 -2.30
C GLU A 642 17.03 -7.46 -1.31
N LEU A 643 17.56 -6.34 -1.78
CA LEU A 643 17.53 -5.07 -1.09
C LEU A 643 16.37 -4.24 -1.64
N VAL A 644 15.57 -3.65 -0.75
CA VAL A 644 14.66 -2.55 -1.07
C VAL A 644 15.24 -1.25 -0.54
N LEU A 645 15.31 -0.22 -1.38
CA LEU A 645 15.76 1.11 -0.98
C LEU A 645 14.58 2.07 -1.10
N ARG A 646 14.25 2.77 -0.01
CA ARG A 646 13.15 3.75 0.05
C ARG A 646 13.64 5.13 0.43
N THR A 647 13.36 6.11 -0.41
CA THR A 647 13.62 7.52 -0.10
C THR A 647 12.45 8.09 0.71
N THR A 648 12.76 8.74 1.82
CA THR A 648 11.76 9.38 2.69
C THR A 648 12.20 10.80 3.03
N SER A 649 11.28 11.64 3.51
CA SER A 649 11.62 12.96 4.06
C SER A 649 12.55 12.89 5.28
N SER A 650 12.62 11.73 5.96
CA SER A 650 13.56 11.48 7.05
C SER A 650 14.93 11.00 6.56
N GLY A 651 15.09 10.67 5.27
CA GLY A 651 16.29 10.10 4.66
C GLY A 651 16.05 8.68 4.10
N LEU A 652 17.13 8.00 3.71
CA LEU A 652 17.07 6.68 3.08
C LEU A 652 16.80 5.55 4.11
N LEU A 653 15.83 4.68 3.81
CA LEU A 653 15.59 3.40 4.47
C LEU A 653 16.05 2.27 3.53
N VAL A 654 16.83 1.33 4.03
CA VAL A 654 17.21 0.13 3.29
C VAL A 654 16.66 -1.09 4.01
N GLY A 655 15.98 -1.98 3.31
CA GLY A 655 15.51 -3.27 3.83
C GLY A 655 16.20 -4.41 3.10
N CYS A 656 16.88 -5.28 3.83
CA CYS A 656 17.45 -6.49 3.28
C CYS A 656 16.46 -7.63 3.52
N ALA A 657 15.67 -7.97 2.50
CA ALA A 657 14.51 -8.82 2.60
C ALA A 657 14.81 -10.25 2.12
N SER A 658 14.34 -11.24 2.87
CA SER A 658 14.52 -12.66 2.57
C SER A 658 13.26 -13.45 2.91
N ALA A 659 12.86 -14.34 2.00
CA ALA A 659 11.86 -15.37 2.25
C ALA A 659 12.49 -16.62 2.90
N ASP A 660 13.82 -16.73 2.92
CA ASP A 660 14.50 -17.86 3.56
C ASP A 660 14.38 -17.77 5.10
N PRO A 661 14.18 -18.92 5.79
CA PRO A 661 14.21 -18.99 7.25
C PRO A 661 15.54 -18.55 7.87
N GLU A 662 16.63 -18.62 7.11
CA GLU A 662 17.94 -18.13 7.50
C GLU A 662 18.49 -17.24 6.38
N ALA A 663 18.88 -16.02 6.75
CA ALA A 663 19.42 -15.05 5.82
C ALA A 663 20.65 -14.38 6.42
N ALA A 664 21.63 -14.07 5.58
CA ALA A 664 22.83 -13.38 6.03
C ALA A 664 23.21 -12.25 5.07
N TRP A 665 23.65 -11.14 5.64
CA TRP A 665 23.99 -9.92 4.91
C TRP A 665 25.38 -9.46 5.28
N GLN A 666 26.16 -9.02 4.28
CA GLN A 666 27.47 -8.42 4.46
C GLN A 666 27.40 -6.92 4.26
N LEU A 667 28.06 -6.18 5.15
CA LEU A 667 28.12 -4.74 5.13
C LEU A 667 29.56 -4.26 5.34
N SER A 668 29.99 -3.29 4.55
CA SER A 668 31.36 -2.74 4.62
C SER A 668 31.41 -1.27 4.18
N VAL A 669 32.38 -0.51 4.70
CA VAL A 669 32.56 0.90 4.34
C VAL A 669 33.80 1.09 3.47
N HIS A 670 33.62 1.78 2.35
CA HIS A 670 34.64 1.98 1.31
C HIS A 670 34.84 3.47 0.98
N PRO A 671 36.02 3.88 0.49
CA PRO A 671 36.24 5.22 -0.06
C PRO A 671 35.47 5.51 -1.36
N ALA A 672 35.09 4.46 -2.10
CA ALA A 672 34.41 4.49 -3.39
C ALA A 672 33.31 3.41 -3.43
N PRO A 673 32.30 3.51 -4.32
CA PRO A 673 31.27 2.47 -4.42
C PRO A 673 31.89 1.12 -4.83
N ALA A 674 31.49 0.04 -4.15
CA ALA A 674 32.05 -1.31 -4.29
C ALA A 674 31.01 -2.28 -4.89
N ILE A 675 30.51 -1.98 -6.09
CA ILE A 675 29.53 -2.79 -6.85
C ILE A 675 30.02 -2.98 -8.26
#